data_AF-A0A915Q060-F1
#
_entry.id   AF-A0A915Q060-F1
#
_cell.length_a   1.000
_cell.length_b   1.000
_cell.length_c   1.000
_cell.angle_alpha   90.00
_cell.angle_beta   90.00
_cell.angle_gamma   90.00
#
_symmetry.space_group_name_H-M   'P 1'
#
loop_
_entity.id
_entity.type
_entity.pdbx_description
1 polymer ?
#
loop_
_entity_poly.entity_id
_entity_poly.type
_entity_poly.pdbx_seq_one_letter_code
_entity_poly.pdbx_strand_id
1 'polypeptide(L)'
;MVPNIRYIGNYDINAEGKFLWEILCQLRNLGVGRIVTKNEWGRKWPKQPSYLKIVRAYPSMDRWLLRGKLWADWTYRGINLGLYEFSTDLARSDWRLIHKHEEDEFMKCDTPMKPIEYPKSMPLPPYLRAICKNGDVIKMEEKRINLDLCLDPQFEMIKNLFKQVESNHGDSVYEETRPEVWLDLYGDEMPTKVEAWTAGPAELRPHFDNSVPTPLPPELEDLSLPEFKFDFTESESVNDITNVDNLNHIKMVKPVKMILVTGGVISGVGKGIISSSLGVLLKAHGYRVSFIKIDPYINIDAGTFSPFEHGEVFVLDDGGEVDLDLGNYERFLDIRLTRDNNITTGKIYQQVIERERRGDYLGKTVQTIPHVTSAIIEWVERVAAIPVDGSDERPEVCLVELGGTIGDIESMPFVAAFEKFQRPAFKDQLMTVHVSVILEPKSTGEPKTKPMQNSMRNLRASGLTPDLLVCRSERPLNKALREKIAAFGMVDLEQVVGVHDVSNIYKVPLLLHQQNVLEMIVERLQLTAVDAQGTLMLKPNLFQWTHLSNLCDSFEQEVRIAVVGKYVQIPDAYASLNKALRHAAIHAKRQLYVLSEHLELSDDLQRTEDYNSAWEMIKQCHGIVVPGGFGGRGIEGKIAACKYARENNIPFLGICLGMQCAAIEFARNVCGIKDANSTEFDKTIVGQQQVVVDMPEHKGEKKGMGGTMRLGLRETIFLTDHCKLRKLYGSRVINERHRHRYEVNPRVVPKLSQAGLLFVGMGRDEKLPNIGGNPLPYAALVKASKYENLRKVEENGIEVDRNTDTREQALLLSKIEVLCRIGSEEASTTSVRMEIVELKDHPYFVGVQFHPEYLSHPLQPSPPFFGLICAASGQLESFLRGSKIPSPVSVLKEAENYGPNVAENVLQATHSFVNKVGVLTDKYRNETGSNDSKDC
;
A
#
# COMPACT_ATOMS: atom_id res chain seq x y z
N MET A 1 24.65 3.11 11.53
CA MET A 1 26.03 3.61 11.39
C MET A 1 26.70 3.64 12.75
N VAL A 2 28.02 3.48 12.80
CA VAL A 2 28.83 3.73 14.00
C VAL A 2 29.39 5.16 13.88
N PRO A 3 29.10 6.10 14.78
CA PRO A 3 29.70 7.42 14.72
C PRO A 3 31.21 7.37 14.97
N ASN A 4 31.96 7.69 13.92
CA ASN A 4 33.34 8.14 14.05
C ASN A 4 33.32 9.59 14.51
N ILE A 5 33.72 9.81 15.75
CA ILE A 5 33.67 11.10 16.44
C ILE A 5 34.64 12.08 15.70
N ARG A 6 34.21 12.98 14.77
CA ARG A 6 34.89 14.16 14.09
C ARG A 6 34.67 15.63 14.60
N TYR A 7 35.63 16.36 15.21
CA TYR A 7 35.42 17.68 15.94
C TYR A 7 35.94 18.92 15.23
N ILE A 8 35.35 20.08 15.59
CA ILE A 8 35.73 21.43 15.16
C ILE A 8 35.37 22.46 16.28
N GLY A 9 36.36 23.17 16.85
CA GLY A 9 36.15 24.51 17.47
C GLY A 9 36.35 24.70 18.99
N ASN A 10 37.53 25.20 19.38
CA ASN A 10 37.90 26.00 20.57
C ASN A 10 36.87 26.23 21.72
N TYR A 11 36.64 25.24 22.58
CA TYR A 11 36.06 25.46 23.92
C TYR A 11 36.75 24.57 24.97
N ASP A 12 37.30 25.18 26.02
CA ASP A 12 37.93 24.49 27.16
C ASP A 12 36.83 24.11 28.17
N ILE A 13 36.23 22.94 27.98
CA ILE A 13 35.06 22.48 28.74
C ILE A 13 35.52 21.61 29.91
N ASN A 14 35.63 22.19 31.10
CA ASN A 14 35.79 21.40 32.32
C ASN A 14 34.47 20.71 32.68
N ALA A 15 34.49 19.39 32.81
CA ALA A 15 33.31 18.52 32.93
C ALA A 15 33.31 17.64 34.19
N GLU A 16 34.06 18.09 35.20
CA GLU A 16 34.21 17.47 36.52
C GLU A 16 32.85 17.04 37.13
N GLY A 17 32.73 15.76 37.51
CA GLY A 17 31.55 15.19 38.18
C GLY A 17 30.32 14.89 37.30
N LYS A 18 30.35 15.16 35.99
CA LYS A 18 29.20 14.90 35.07
C LYS A 18 29.20 13.46 34.54
N PHE A 19 28.02 12.99 34.09
CA PHE A 19 27.93 11.71 33.39
C PHE A 19 28.51 11.83 31.99
N LEU A 20 29.21 10.78 31.53
CA LEU A 20 29.87 10.78 30.23
C LEU A 20 28.89 10.96 29.05
N TRP A 21 27.66 10.47 29.21
CA TRP A 21 26.54 10.76 28.32
C TRP A 21 26.27 12.27 28.13
N GLU A 22 26.20 13.04 29.21
CA GLU A 22 25.88 14.48 29.16
C GLU A 22 26.95 15.27 28.42
N ILE A 23 28.23 14.88 28.62
CA ILE A 23 29.39 15.46 27.93
C ILE A 23 29.29 15.19 26.42
N LEU A 24 28.97 13.95 26.03
CA LEU A 24 28.83 13.56 24.62
C LEU A 24 27.66 14.27 23.93
N CYS A 25 26.54 14.49 24.62
CA CYS A 25 25.38 15.21 24.07
C CYS A 25 25.65 16.70 23.76
N GLN A 26 26.65 17.32 24.38
CA GLN A 26 27.00 18.72 24.13
C GLN A 26 27.90 18.90 22.88
N LEU A 27 28.43 17.80 22.31
CA LEU A 27 29.27 17.83 21.11
C LEU A 27 28.41 17.93 19.83
N ARG A 28 28.22 19.17 19.36
CA ARG A 28 27.21 19.58 18.36
C ARG A 28 27.16 18.83 17.01
N ASN A 29 28.13 17.99 16.66
CA ASN A 29 28.15 17.16 15.45
C ASN A 29 28.99 15.85 15.62
N LEU A 30 29.02 15.29 16.84
CA LEU A 30 29.74 14.04 17.24
C LEU A 30 31.24 13.99 16.83
N GLY A 31 32.14 14.46 17.72
CA GLY A 31 33.48 14.92 17.30
C GLY A 31 34.77 14.70 18.13
N VAL A 32 35.93 14.29 17.50
CA VAL A 32 37.36 14.78 17.57
C VAL A 32 37.83 15.50 18.84
N GLY A 33 37.27 15.11 19.95
CA GLY A 33 38.05 14.88 21.14
C GLY A 33 38.37 13.39 21.22
N ARG A 34 39.57 13.10 21.69
CA ARG A 34 39.75 11.94 22.56
C ARG A 34 39.34 12.45 23.94
N ILE A 35 38.34 11.82 24.57
CA ILE A 35 38.03 12.10 25.99
C ILE A 35 39.09 11.39 26.81
N VAL A 36 39.74 12.09 27.73
CA VAL A 36 40.93 11.62 28.47
C VAL A 36 40.70 11.83 29.97
N THR A 37 40.43 10.74 30.70
CA THR A 37 40.33 10.69 32.18
C THR A 37 41.72 10.49 32.79
N LYS A 38 41.92 10.91 34.04
CA LYS A 38 43.13 10.66 34.85
C LYS A 38 42.76 9.81 36.06
N ASN A 39 42.61 8.51 35.83
CA ASN A 39 42.00 7.58 36.79
C ASN A 39 42.75 7.52 38.15
N GLU A 40 42.20 8.09 39.22
CA GLU A 40 42.75 8.09 40.59
C GLU A 40 42.50 6.77 41.37
N TRP A 41 42.30 5.64 40.69
CA TRP A 41 41.97 4.33 41.27
C TRP A 41 43.10 3.63 42.05
N GLY A 42 43.99 4.39 42.70
CA GLY A 42 45.08 3.83 43.48
C GLY A 42 45.54 4.71 44.64
N ARG A 43 44.99 4.47 45.85
CA ARG A 43 45.61 4.92 47.12
C ARG A 43 47.08 4.47 47.28
N LYS A 44 47.54 3.50 46.48
CA LYS A 44 48.94 3.03 46.41
C LYS A 44 49.86 3.84 45.48
N TRP A 45 49.35 4.58 44.49
CA TRP A 45 50.18 5.21 43.45
C TRP A 45 49.66 6.60 43.02
N PRO A 46 49.67 7.60 43.93
CA PRO A 46 49.24 8.94 43.59
C PRO A 46 50.15 9.59 42.53
N LYS A 47 49.57 10.47 41.70
CA LYS A 47 50.19 11.32 40.66
C LYS A 47 50.51 10.73 39.28
N GLN A 48 50.41 9.41 39.04
CA GLN A 48 50.70 8.82 37.71
C GLN A 48 49.46 8.84 36.79
N PRO A 49 49.46 9.53 35.63
CA PRO A 49 48.30 9.60 34.75
C PRO A 49 48.04 8.25 34.05
N SER A 50 46.77 7.84 34.03
CA SER A 50 46.27 6.67 33.32
C SER A 50 44.97 7.05 32.62
N TYR A 51 44.91 6.86 31.31
CA TYR A 51 43.87 7.46 30.47
C TYR A 51 43.19 6.46 29.54
N LEU A 52 41.91 6.72 29.30
CA LEU A 52 41.14 6.09 28.24
C LEU A 52 41.19 7.00 27.01
N LYS A 53 41.16 6.42 25.81
CA LYS A 53 41.09 7.12 24.53
C LYS A 53 39.95 6.51 23.73
N ILE A 54 38.80 7.18 23.70
CA ILE A 54 37.61 6.65 23.01
C ILE A 54 37.89 6.49 21.51
N VAL A 55 37.70 5.27 20.99
CA VAL A 55 37.92 4.90 19.58
C VAL A 55 36.59 4.74 18.85
N ARG A 56 35.57 4.23 19.53
CA ARG A 56 34.26 3.90 18.94
C ARG A 56 33.14 4.18 19.93
N ALA A 57 32.01 4.66 19.44
CA ALA A 57 30.78 4.79 20.22
C ALA A 57 29.62 4.10 19.50
N TYR A 58 28.71 3.47 20.25
CA TYR A 58 27.38 3.08 19.79
C TYR A 58 26.33 3.86 20.59
N PRO A 59 25.79 4.95 20.01
CA PRO A 59 24.69 5.67 20.64
C PRO A 59 23.40 4.91 20.38
N SER A 60 23.13 3.91 21.22
CA SER A 60 21.75 3.49 21.47
C SER A 60 21.07 4.61 22.23
N MET A 61 20.60 5.65 21.54
CA MET A 61 19.95 6.81 22.17
C MET A 61 18.52 6.47 22.58
N ASP A 62 18.38 5.55 23.54
CA ASP A 62 17.16 5.49 24.32
C ASP A 62 17.12 6.72 25.23
N ARG A 63 16.25 7.66 24.85
CA ARG A 63 16.06 8.95 25.52
C ARG A 63 15.54 8.81 26.96
N TRP A 64 15.09 7.61 27.35
CA TRP A 64 14.57 7.30 28.67
C TRP A 64 15.58 6.55 29.57
N LEU A 65 16.58 5.88 28.99
CA LEU A 65 17.53 5.04 29.74
C LEU A 65 18.94 5.64 29.94
N LEU A 66 19.31 6.69 29.21
CA LEU A 66 20.62 7.39 29.32
C LEU A 66 21.86 6.46 29.18
N ARG A 67 21.70 5.33 28.47
CA ARG A 67 22.69 4.24 28.36
C ARG A 67 23.06 3.94 26.91
N GLY A 68 24.36 4.01 26.62
CA GLY A 68 24.99 3.58 25.38
C GLY A 68 26.30 2.84 25.66
N LYS A 69 26.92 2.30 24.60
CA LYS A 69 28.18 1.56 24.69
C LYS A 69 29.32 2.35 24.05
N LEU A 70 30.48 2.38 24.70
CA LEU A 70 31.71 3.00 24.23
C LEU A 70 32.84 1.96 24.21
N TRP A 71 33.75 2.10 23.25
CA TRP A 71 35.03 1.40 23.26
C TRP A 71 36.18 2.41 23.25
N ALA A 72 37.14 2.23 24.14
CA ALA A 72 38.34 3.07 24.23
C ALA A 72 39.61 2.23 24.32
N ASP A 73 40.68 2.68 23.69
CA ASP A 73 42.03 2.19 23.99
C ASP A 73 42.36 2.63 25.43
N TRP A 74 42.76 1.71 26.31
CA TRP A 74 43.16 2.05 27.67
C TRP A 74 44.68 2.11 27.77
N THR A 75 45.25 3.29 28.00
CA THR A 75 46.67 3.45 28.32
C THR A 75 46.88 3.60 29.83
N TYR A 76 47.67 2.71 30.43
CA TYR A 76 48.09 2.78 31.82
C TYR A 76 49.60 3.03 31.88
N ARG A 77 50.02 4.16 32.48
CA ARG A 77 51.44 4.53 32.68
C ARG A 77 52.33 4.40 31.42
N GLY A 78 51.79 4.80 30.28
CA GLY A 78 52.47 4.80 28.97
C GLY A 78 52.34 3.51 28.15
N ILE A 79 51.73 2.44 28.68
CA ILE A 79 51.47 1.19 27.95
C ILE A 79 50.00 1.12 27.54
N ASN A 80 49.73 0.91 26.24
CA ASN A 80 48.38 0.63 25.75
C ASN A 80 48.01 -0.83 26.07
N LEU A 81 46.94 -1.01 26.84
CA LEU A 81 46.40 -2.29 27.30
C LEU A 81 45.34 -2.88 26.35
N GLY A 82 45.05 -2.21 25.22
CA GLY A 82 44.09 -2.62 24.23
C GLY A 82 42.71 -1.94 24.37
N LEU A 83 41.80 -2.36 23.51
CA LEU A 83 40.45 -1.81 23.38
C LEU A 83 39.51 -2.37 24.46
N TYR A 84 38.91 -1.49 25.27
CA TYR A 84 38.00 -1.81 26.35
C TYR A 84 36.59 -1.28 26.09
N GLU A 85 35.56 -2.13 26.31
CA GLU A 85 34.14 -1.74 26.27
C GLU A 85 33.65 -1.26 27.65
N PHE A 86 32.87 -0.18 27.69
CA PHE A 86 32.17 0.27 28.90
C PHE A 86 30.90 1.08 28.58
N SER A 87 30.03 1.20 29.59
CA SER A 87 28.73 1.89 29.50
C SER A 87 28.86 3.41 29.75
N THR A 88 27.99 4.21 29.12
CA THR A 88 27.98 5.68 29.25
C THR A 88 27.42 6.21 30.57
N ASP A 89 26.79 5.36 31.39
CA ASP A 89 26.22 5.72 32.71
C ASP A 89 27.27 5.71 33.85
N LEU A 90 28.54 5.46 33.53
CA LEU A 90 29.68 5.64 34.44
C LEU A 90 29.96 7.13 34.71
N ALA A 91 29.43 7.65 35.83
CA ALA A 91 29.94 8.88 36.44
C ALA A 91 31.38 8.68 36.91
N ARG A 92 32.25 9.67 36.64
CA ARG A 92 33.57 9.80 37.25
C ARG A 92 33.83 11.26 37.58
N SER A 93 34.64 11.49 38.60
CA SER A 93 34.93 12.83 39.11
C SER A 93 35.91 13.63 38.26
N ASP A 94 36.52 13.07 37.21
CA ASP A 94 37.75 13.59 36.59
C ASP A 94 37.72 13.65 35.04
N TRP A 95 36.55 13.63 34.41
CA TRP A 95 36.45 13.69 32.95
C TRP A 95 36.95 15.04 32.39
N ARG A 96 38.03 15.02 31.58
CA ARG A 96 38.49 16.18 30.81
C ARG A 96 38.54 15.87 29.31
N LEU A 97 38.15 16.86 28.50
CA LEU A 97 38.38 16.85 27.05
C LEU A 97 39.75 17.50 26.79
N ILE A 98 40.65 16.80 26.10
CA ILE A 98 42.00 17.31 25.79
C ILE A 98 42.07 17.57 24.28
N HIS A 99 42.60 18.73 23.88
CA HIS A 99 42.76 19.04 22.46
C HIS A 99 43.94 18.29 21.87
N LYS A 100 43.87 17.88 20.60
CA LYS A 100 44.90 17.07 19.92
C LYS A 100 46.34 17.63 19.99
N HIS A 101 46.52 18.95 20.17
CA HIS A 101 47.85 19.56 20.27
C HIS A 101 48.43 19.54 21.71
N GLU A 102 47.58 19.35 22.73
CA GLU A 102 48.00 19.13 24.13
C GLU A 102 48.20 17.65 24.43
N GLU A 103 47.76 16.76 23.53
CA GLU A 103 47.74 15.30 23.74
C GLU A 103 49.13 14.75 24.05
N ASP A 104 50.15 15.10 23.26
CA ASP A 104 51.52 14.62 23.45
C ASP A 104 52.16 15.14 24.74
N GLU A 105 51.68 16.24 25.31
CA GLU A 105 52.12 16.74 26.61
C GLU A 105 51.36 16.06 27.76
N PHE A 106 50.05 15.88 27.63
CA PHE A 106 49.23 15.16 28.62
C PHE A 106 49.61 13.68 28.73
N MET A 107 50.02 13.05 27.63
CA MET A 107 50.46 11.66 27.58
C MET A 107 51.90 11.44 28.09
N LYS A 108 52.69 12.49 28.36
CA LYS A 108 54.03 12.33 28.96
C LYS A 108 53.91 11.71 30.34
N CYS A 109 54.67 10.64 30.53
CA CYS A 109 54.83 9.97 31.81
C CYS A 109 56.29 10.08 32.23
N ASP A 110 56.57 10.71 33.36
CA ASP A 110 57.95 10.90 33.86
C ASP A 110 58.66 9.56 34.18
N THR A 111 57.88 8.50 34.40
CA THR A 111 58.36 7.14 34.70
C THR A 111 57.43 6.09 34.05
N PRO A 112 57.53 5.89 32.72
CA PRO A 112 56.72 4.89 32.02
C PRO A 112 57.05 3.49 32.56
N MET A 113 56.04 2.62 32.64
CA MET A 113 56.32 1.22 32.95
C MET A 113 57.11 0.61 31.80
N LYS A 114 58.15 -0.17 32.12
CA LYS A 114 58.75 -1.06 31.12
C LYS A 114 57.66 -2.03 30.63
N PRO A 115 57.53 -2.29 29.32
CA PRO A 115 56.58 -3.28 28.84
C PRO A 115 56.84 -4.61 29.54
N ILE A 116 55.75 -5.25 29.98
CA ILE A 116 55.83 -6.61 30.51
C ILE A 116 56.12 -7.49 29.29
N GLU A 117 57.38 -7.90 29.13
CA GLU A 117 57.74 -8.97 28.20
C GLU A 117 57.13 -10.26 28.74
N TYR A 118 55.95 -10.60 28.22
CA TYR A 118 55.41 -11.95 28.37
C TYR A 118 56.40 -12.91 27.70
N PRO A 119 56.88 -13.95 28.40
CA PRO A 119 57.76 -14.93 27.80
C PRO A 119 57.03 -15.60 26.63
N LYS A 120 57.69 -15.71 25.47
CA LYS A 120 57.14 -16.29 24.22
C LYS A 120 56.67 -17.76 24.33
N SER A 121 56.77 -18.35 25.51
CA SER A 121 56.11 -19.60 25.88
C SER A 121 55.61 -19.46 27.31
N MET A 122 54.28 -19.37 27.47
CA MET A 122 53.67 -19.56 28.79
C MET A 122 53.36 -21.06 28.92
N PRO A 123 53.87 -21.76 29.95
CA PRO A 123 53.62 -23.18 30.09
C PRO A 123 52.12 -23.47 30.27
N LEU A 124 51.55 -24.29 29.38
CA LEU A 124 50.15 -24.75 29.45
C LEU A 124 49.76 -25.15 30.89
N PRO A 125 48.56 -24.74 31.38
CA PRO A 125 48.10 -25.05 32.74
C PRO A 125 48.23 -26.54 33.08
N PRO A 126 48.53 -26.90 34.35
CA PRO A 126 48.82 -28.28 34.73
C PRO A 126 47.76 -29.31 34.31
N TYR A 127 46.49 -28.89 34.28
CA TYR A 127 45.35 -29.73 33.88
C TYR A 127 45.34 -30.03 32.37
N LEU A 128 45.51 -29.03 31.51
CA LEU A 128 45.65 -29.23 30.06
C LEU A 128 46.88 -30.08 29.71
N ARG A 129 47.98 -29.91 30.45
CA ARG A 129 49.18 -30.74 30.30
C ARG A 129 48.95 -32.21 30.74
N ALA A 130 48.01 -32.47 31.64
CA ALA A 130 47.61 -33.83 32.01
C ALA A 130 46.70 -34.45 30.93
N ILE A 131 45.77 -33.68 30.36
CA ILE A 131 44.91 -34.13 29.25
C ILE A 131 45.75 -34.50 28.02
N CYS A 132 46.71 -33.66 27.61
CA CYS A 132 47.60 -33.95 26.49
C CYS A 132 48.52 -35.18 26.71
N LYS A 133 48.68 -35.65 27.95
CA LYS A 133 49.47 -36.85 28.27
C LYS A 133 48.68 -38.15 28.27
N ASN A 134 47.35 -38.08 28.37
CA ASN A 134 46.49 -39.26 28.46
C ASN A 134 45.91 -39.71 27.11
N GLY A 135 46.30 -39.08 25.98
CA GLY A 135 46.10 -39.60 24.62
C GLY A 135 44.68 -39.56 24.04
N ASP A 136 43.65 -39.78 24.85
CA ASP A 136 42.34 -40.25 24.36
C ASP A 136 41.35 -39.16 23.91
N VAL A 137 41.72 -37.87 23.94
CA VAL A 137 40.79 -36.75 23.60
C VAL A 137 41.40 -35.72 22.63
N ILE A 138 42.59 -35.98 22.06
CA ILE A 138 43.25 -35.05 21.11
C ILE A 138 43.80 -35.81 19.92
N LYS A 139 43.23 -35.59 18.72
CA LYS A 139 43.91 -35.94 17.46
C LYS A 139 45.11 -34.99 17.29
N MET A 140 46.30 -35.49 17.63
CA MET A 140 47.54 -34.72 17.71
C MET A 140 47.93 -34.00 16.40
N GLU A 141 47.49 -34.49 15.24
CA GLU A 141 47.85 -33.91 13.94
C GLU A 141 47.14 -32.59 13.62
N GLU A 142 45.98 -32.29 14.22
CA GLU A 142 45.19 -31.08 13.91
C GLU A 142 45.06 -30.08 15.08
N LYS A 143 45.52 -30.41 16.29
CA LYS A 143 45.43 -29.56 17.50
C LYS A 143 44.00 -29.06 17.83
N ARG A 144 42.98 -29.90 17.66
CA ARG A 144 41.57 -29.57 17.94
C ARG A 144 41.07 -30.23 19.22
N ILE A 145 40.25 -29.51 20.00
CA ILE A 145 39.53 -30.06 21.16
C ILE A 145 38.03 -30.11 20.85
N ASN A 146 37.41 -31.28 21.02
CA ASN A 146 35.95 -31.40 20.98
C ASN A 146 35.36 -30.85 22.30
N LEU A 147 34.50 -29.85 22.21
CA LEU A 147 33.93 -29.21 23.40
C LEU A 147 32.90 -30.09 24.11
N ASP A 148 32.13 -30.91 23.41
CA ASP A 148 31.04 -31.69 24.00
C ASP A 148 31.58 -32.69 25.04
N LEU A 149 32.73 -33.30 24.77
CA LEU A 149 33.47 -34.16 25.70
C LEU A 149 34.14 -33.41 26.86
N CYS A 150 34.20 -32.08 26.84
CA CYS A 150 34.82 -31.27 27.89
C CYS A 150 33.84 -31.02 29.06
N LEU A 151 34.08 -31.64 30.22
CA LEU A 151 33.19 -31.58 31.40
C LEU A 151 33.47 -30.40 32.35
N ASP A 152 34.29 -29.43 31.97
CA ASP A 152 34.64 -28.29 32.85
C ASP A 152 33.54 -27.21 32.86
N PRO A 153 33.01 -26.82 34.05
CA PRO A 153 31.92 -25.84 34.16
C PRO A 153 32.20 -24.47 33.55
N GLN A 154 33.47 -24.06 33.39
CA GLN A 154 33.80 -22.75 32.80
C GLN A 154 33.44 -22.66 31.31
N PHE A 155 33.33 -23.80 30.62
CA PHE A 155 32.96 -23.86 29.20
C PHE A 155 31.46 -24.09 28.97
N GLU A 156 30.66 -24.32 30.03
CA GLU A 156 29.20 -24.47 29.90
C GLU A 156 28.52 -23.19 29.37
N MET A 157 29.06 -22.00 29.65
CA MET A 157 28.52 -20.77 29.08
C MET A 157 28.60 -20.76 27.54
N ILE A 158 29.65 -21.37 26.97
CA ILE A 158 29.85 -21.50 25.53
C ILE A 158 28.95 -22.60 24.96
N LYS A 159 28.86 -23.77 25.62
CA LYS A 159 27.96 -24.85 25.24
C LYS A 159 26.49 -24.41 25.16
N ASN A 160 26.01 -23.67 26.15
CA ASN A 160 24.62 -23.20 26.18
C ASN A 160 24.34 -22.12 25.12
N LEU A 161 25.36 -21.34 24.73
CA LEU A 161 25.27 -20.38 23.62
C LEU A 161 25.03 -21.07 22.27
N PHE A 162 25.66 -22.23 22.03
CA PHE A 162 25.46 -23.01 20.81
C PHE A 162 24.22 -23.92 20.84
N LYS A 163 23.80 -24.45 21.99
CA LYS A 163 22.48 -25.12 22.13
C LYS A 163 21.30 -24.21 21.76
N GLN A 164 21.41 -22.90 22.03
CA GLN A 164 20.40 -21.93 21.58
C GLN A 164 20.37 -21.78 20.04
N VAL A 165 21.49 -22.03 19.35
CA VAL A 165 21.54 -22.05 17.88
C VAL A 165 20.90 -23.33 17.33
N GLU A 166 21.16 -24.49 17.93
CA GLU A 166 20.47 -25.76 17.58
C GLU A 166 18.95 -25.62 17.69
N SER A 167 18.43 -25.03 18.78
CA SER A 167 16.99 -24.84 18.97
C SER A 167 16.31 -23.90 17.97
N ASN A 168 17.08 -23.06 17.26
CA ASN A 168 16.56 -22.12 16.27
C ASN A 168 16.60 -22.67 14.82
N HIS A 169 17.22 -23.84 14.61
CA HIS A 169 17.29 -24.54 13.31
C HIS A 169 16.62 -25.92 13.34
N GLY A 170 15.75 -26.17 14.33
CA GLY A 170 15.04 -27.43 14.53
C GLY A 170 13.88 -27.67 13.55
N ASP A 171 14.19 -27.81 12.26
CA ASP A 171 13.38 -28.50 11.23
C ASP A 171 14.30 -28.93 10.05
N SER A 172 15.45 -29.55 10.38
CA SER A 172 16.35 -30.16 9.39
C SER A 172 15.97 -31.62 9.14
N VAL A 173 15.84 -32.01 7.87
CA VAL A 173 15.31 -33.31 7.41
C VAL A 173 16.30 -34.49 7.58
N TYR A 174 17.36 -34.31 8.37
CA TYR A 174 18.38 -35.34 8.63
C TYR A 174 18.56 -35.57 10.14
N GLU A 175 17.89 -36.59 10.68
CA GLU A 175 17.98 -36.96 12.11
C GLU A 175 19.37 -37.52 12.53
N GLU A 176 20.25 -37.86 11.57
CA GLU A 176 21.54 -38.52 11.85
C GLU A 176 22.76 -37.59 11.88
N THR A 177 22.64 -36.29 11.57
CA THR A 177 23.78 -35.35 11.55
C THR A 177 23.69 -34.30 12.67
N ARG A 178 24.22 -34.62 13.85
CA ARG A 178 24.55 -33.59 14.86
C ARG A 178 25.86 -32.88 14.51
N PRO A 179 25.93 -31.54 14.55
CA PRO A 179 27.19 -30.82 14.43
C PRO A 179 28.03 -31.00 15.69
N GLU A 180 29.28 -31.43 15.55
CA GLU A 180 30.24 -31.43 16.66
C GLU A 180 30.92 -30.06 16.77
N VAL A 181 31.05 -29.53 18.00
CA VAL A 181 31.71 -28.24 18.23
C VAL A 181 33.18 -28.46 18.55
N TRP A 182 34.06 -28.02 17.65
CA TRP A 182 35.51 -28.17 17.77
C TRP A 182 36.19 -26.81 18.01
N LEU A 183 37.33 -26.86 18.68
CA LEU A 183 38.04 -25.68 19.17
C LEU A 183 39.52 -25.80 18.83
N ASP A 184 39.97 -24.98 17.87
CA ASP A 184 41.29 -25.06 17.25
C ASP A 184 42.36 -24.33 18.07
N LEU A 185 43.41 -25.05 18.48
CA LEU A 185 44.53 -24.50 19.25
C LEU A 185 45.66 -24.04 18.31
N TYR A 186 45.55 -22.81 17.83
CA TYR A 186 46.61 -22.14 17.08
C TYR A 186 47.75 -21.68 17.99
N GLY A 187 48.74 -22.55 18.17
CA GLY A 187 49.97 -22.26 18.94
C GLY A 187 49.82 -22.48 20.44
N ASP A 188 50.67 -21.81 21.22
CA ASP A 188 50.72 -21.91 22.70
C ASP A 188 49.92 -20.78 23.40
N GLU A 189 49.03 -20.09 22.68
CA GLU A 189 48.19 -19.00 23.19
C GLU A 189 46.73 -19.45 23.41
N MET A 190 45.94 -18.63 24.12
CA MET A 190 44.51 -18.95 24.34
C MET A 190 43.75 -18.96 23.00
N PRO A 191 42.79 -19.89 22.84
CA PRO A 191 42.06 -20.05 21.59
C PRO A 191 41.25 -18.80 21.25
N THR A 192 41.53 -18.23 20.09
CA THR A 192 40.91 -17.00 19.58
C THR A 192 39.75 -17.25 18.61
N LYS A 193 39.44 -18.52 18.31
CA LYS A 193 38.40 -18.94 17.36
C LYS A 193 37.70 -20.21 17.85
N VAL A 194 36.39 -20.28 17.65
CA VAL A 194 35.54 -21.46 17.90
C VAL A 194 34.72 -21.67 16.64
N GLU A 195 34.70 -22.89 16.10
CA GLU A 195 34.03 -23.20 14.84
C GLU A 195 33.15 -24.44 14.98
N ALA A 196 31.89 -24.33 14.55
CA ALA A 196 30.96 -25.45 14.50
C ALA A 196 30.96 -26.01 13.09
N TRP A 197 31.20 -27.32 12.95
CA TRP A 197 31.30 -27.99 11.66
C TRP A 197 30.11 -28.91 11.43
N THR A 198 29.55 -28.87 10.21
CA THR A 198 28.67 -29.92 9.69
C THR A 198 29.46 -30.73 8.68
N ALA A 199 29.50 -32.06 8.84
CA ALA A 199 30.29 -32.92 7.97
C ALA A 199 29.54 -33.18 6.65
N GLY A 200 29.83 -32.37 5.62
CA GLY A 200 29.34 -32.54 4.25
C GLY A 200 30.40 -32.14 3.21
N PRO A 201 30.44 -32.73 1.99
CA PRO A 201 31.64 -32.64 1.14
C PRO A 201 31.72 -31.39 0.24
N ALA A 202 32.95 -30.87 0.07
CA ALA A 202 33.46 -30.10 -1.08
C ALA A 202 33.18 -28.57 -1.22
N GLU A 203 33.74 -27.78 -0.30
CA GLU A 203 34.82 -26.78 -0.54
C GLU A 203 35.16 -26.21 -1.96
N LEU A 204 35.25 -24.86 -2.09
CA LEU A 204 36.40 -24.03 -2.58
C LEU A 204 36.13 -22.81 -3.50
N ARG A 205 36.53 -21.60 -3.05
CA ARG A 205 37.07 -20.42 -3.79
C ARG A 205 37.85 -19.51 -2.78
N PRO A 206 38.48 -18.38 -3.17
CA PRO A 206 39.79 -18.28 -3.85
C PRO A 206 40.80 -17.40 -3.08
N HIS A 207 42.07 -17.36 -3.50
CA HIS A 207 43.06 -16.36 -3.04
C HIS A 207 43.73 -15.66 -4.23
N PHE A 208 43.92 -14.34 -4.09
CA PHE A 208 44.82 -13.52 -4.92
C PHE A 208 45.73 -12.72 -3.99
N ASP A 209 47.02 -12.67 -4.31
CA ASP A 209 48.03 -11.79 -3.70
C ASP A 209 48.78 -11.04 -4.82
N ASN A 210 49.15 -9.79 -4.56
CA ASN A 210 49.69 -8.84 -5.54
C ASN A 210 51.12 -8.43 -5.18
N SER A 211 52.16 -9.18 -5.60
CA SER A 211 53.56 -8.71 -5.42
C SER A 211 54.68 -9.29 -6.33
N VAL A 212 54.42 -9.76 -7.55
CA VAL A 212 55.51 -9.99 -8.55
C VAL A 212 55.07 -9.63 -9.99
N PRO A 213 55.85 -8.84 -10.77
CA PRO A 213 55.63 -8.68 -12.20
C PRO A 213 56.22 -9.86 -12.99
N THR A 214 55.37 -10.63 -13.67
CA THR A 214 55.75 -11.75 -14.55
C THR A 214 54.93 -11.66 -15.84
N PRO A 215 55.50 -11.89 -17.05
CA PRO A 215 54.86 -11.48 -18.31
C PRO A 215 53.62 -12.29 -18.69
N LEU A 216 52.78 -11.68 -19.53
CA LEU A 216 51.54 -12.26 -20.07
C LEU A 216 51.76 -13.62 -20.77
N PRO A 217 51.01 -14.67 -20.41
CA PRO A 217 50.76 -15.83 -21.27
C PRO A 217 49.78 -15.46 -22.40
N PRO A 218 49.97 -15.95 -23.65
CA PRO A 218 49.20 -15.51 -24.82
C PRO A 218 47.88 -16.29 -25.02
N GLU A 219 47.03 -16.38 -23.99
CA GLU A 219 45.83 -17.26 -23.99
C GLU A 219 44.55 -16.56 -23.49
N LEU A 220 44.41 -15.25 -23.73
CA LEU A 220 43.25 -14.44 -23.32
C LEU A 220 42.54 -13.71 -24.50
N GLU A 221 42.34 -14.39 -25.62
CA GLU A 221 41.49 -13.88 -26.73
C GLU A 221 40.10 -14.52 -26.82
N ASP A 222 39.78 -15.59 -26.07
CA ASP A 222 38.62 -16.46 -26.39
C ASP A 222 37.76 -16.91 -25.19
N LEU A 223 37.43 -16.01 -24.26
CA LEU A 223 36.45 -16.27 -23.18
C LEU A 223 35.38 -15.19 -23.06
N SER A 224 34.16 -15.55 -23.47
CA SER A 224 32.93 -14.77 -23.33
C SER A 224 32.52 -14.58 -21.86
N LEU A 225 31.94 -13.42 -21.54
CA LEU A 225 31.36 -13.10 -20.23
C LEU A 225 30.23 -14.11 -19.86
N PRO A 226 30.14 -14.56 -18.59
CA PRO A 226 29.08 -15.46 -18.16
C PRO A 226 27.72 -14.74 -18.05
N GLU A 227 26.69 -15.31 -18.67
CA GLU A 227 25.29 -14.91 -18.45
C GLU A 227 24.83 -15.30 -17.03
N PHE A 228 24.23 -14.34 -16.31
CA PHE A 228 23.56 -14.64 -15.05
C PHE A 228 22.19 -15.28 -15.32
N LYS A 229 22.06 -16.58 -14.99
CA LYS A 229 20.75 -17.24 -14.82
C LYS A 229 20.32 -17.16 -13.36
N PHE A 230 19.06 -16.85 -13.13
CA PHE A 230 18.41 -16.97 -11.81
C PHE A 230 17.78 -18.36 -11.71
N ASP A 231 18.19 -19.15 -10.72
CA ASP A 231 17.49 -20.38 -10.36
C ASP A 231 16.24 -20.07 -9.54
N PHE A 232 15.11 -20.63 -9.99
CA PHE A 232 13.84 -20.64 -9.27
C PHE A 232 13.56 -22.08 -8.81
N THR A 233 13.83 -22.41 -7.54
CA THR A 233 13.36 -23.66 -6.93
C THR A 233 13.08 -23.49 -5.43
N GLU A 234 11.83 -23.23 -5.09
CA GLU A 234 11.16 -23.90 -3.97
C GLU A 234 9.73 -24.25 -4.43
N SER A 235 9.54 -25.51 -4.81
CA SER A 235 8.22 -26.12 -4.97
C SER A 235 8.29 -27.60 -4.56
N GLU A 236 7.17 -28.09 -4.03
CA GLU A 236 7.08 -29.28 -3.20
C GLU A 236 7.47 -30.59 -3.91
N SER A 237 7.98 -31.54 -3.12
CA SER A 237 8.43 -32.84 -3.60
C SER A 237 7.28 -33.75 -4.06
N VAL A 238 7.21 -34.01 -5.37
CA VAL A 238 6.47 -35.15 -5.93
C VAL A 238 7.47 -36.19 -6.41
N ASN A 239 7.77 -37.17 -5.55
CA ASN A 239 8.54 -38.35 -5.92
C ASN A 239 7.66 -39.32 -6.71
N ASP A 240 7.75 -39.26 -8.05
CA ASP A 240 7.79 -40.43 -8.93
C ASP A 240 7.80 -39.95 -10.39
N ILE A 241 8.87 -40.25 -11.13
CA ILE A 241 8.89 -40.56 -12.58
C ILE A 241 10.33 -40.97 -12.95
N THR A 242 10.51 -42.25 -13.23
CA THR A 242 11.62 -42.75 -14.05
C THR A 242 11.14 -42.82 -15.50
N ASN A 243 11.28 -41.74 -16.27
CA ASN A 243 11.17 -41.77 -17.74
C ASN A 243 11.98 -40.61 -18.35
N VAL A 244 12.89 -40.96 -19.26
CA VAL A 244 13.97 -40.05 -19.73
C VAL A 244 13.55 -39.23 -20.99
N ASP A 245 12.33 -39.42 -21.49
CA ASP A 245 11.91 -38.89 -22.80
C ASP A 245 11.31 -37.47 -22.80
N ASN A 246 11.16 -36.80 -21.65
CA ASN A 246 10.43 -35.51 -21.55
C ASN A 246 11.30 -34.23 -21.50
N LEU A 247 12.61 -34.31 -21.76
CA LEU A 247 13.54 -33.17 -21.67
C LEU A 247 13.39 -32.09 -22.78
N ASN A 248 12.49 -32.29 -23.76
CA ASN A 248 12.28 -31.37 -24.89
C ASN A 248 11.20 -30.27 -24.66
N HIS A 249 10.66 -30.13 -23.45
CA HIS A 249 9.58 -29.17 -23.14
C HIS A 249 9.86 -28.25 -21.94
N ILE A 250 11.05 -27.63 -21.90
CA ILE A 250 11.21 -26.36 -21.16
C ILE A 250 10.43 -25.27 -21.94
N LYS A 251 9.17 -25.04 -21.54
CA LYS A 251 8.38 -23.92 -22.06
C LYS A 251 9.01 -22.60 -21.59
N MET A 252 9.79 -21.97 -22.46
CA MET A 252 10.22 -20.57 -22.32
C MET A 252 8.99 -19.70 -21.99
N VAL A 253 8.97 -19.11 -20.80
CA VAL A 253 7.82 -18.31 -20.35
C VAL A 253 7.77 -17.04 -21.20
N LYS A 254 6.71 -16.88 -22.00
CA LYS A 254 6.56 -15.71 -22.88
C LYS A 254 6.56 -14.41 -22.05
N PRO A 255 7.25 -13.35 -22.50
CA PRO A 255 7.22 -12.05 -21.85
C PRO A 255 5.84 -11.42 -21.97
N VAL A 256 5.43 -10.65 -20.95
CA VAL A 256 4.20 -9.85 -20.97
C VAL A 256 4.36 -8.74 -21.99
N LYS A 257 3.36 -8.56 -22.86
CA LYS A 257 3.35 -7.49 -23.85
C LYS A 257 2.95 -6.17 -23.19
N MET A 258 3.50 -5.04 -23.64
CA MET A 258 3.27 -3.74 -23.01
C MET A 258 2.62 -2.73 -23.94
N ILE A 259 1.74 -1.90 -23.39
CA ILE A 259 1.17 -0.72 -24.06
C ILE A 259 1.52 0.51 -23.24
N LEU A 260 2.47 1.33 -23.72
CA LEU A 260 2.86 2.58 -23.07
C LEU A 260 1.99 3.73 -23.55
N VAL A 261 1.13 4.26 -22.67
CA VAL A 261 0.28 5.42 -22.92
C VAL A 261 0.98 6.68 -22.41
N THR A 262 1.19 7.66 -23.31
CA THR A 262 1.89 8.92 -23.01
C THR A 262 1.00 10.14 -23.18
N GLY A 263 1.22 11.16 -22.37
CA GLY A 263 0.48 12.43 -22.42
C GLY A 263 1.12 13.45 -23.34
N GLY A 264 0.29 14.12 -24.15
CA GLY A 264 0.70 15.27 -24.93
C GLY A 264 0.63 16.58 -24.16
N VAL A 265 0.07 17.60 -24.79
CA VAL A 265 0.24 19.03 -24.44
C VAL A 265 -0.25 19.45 -23.05
N ILE A 266 -1.26 18.78 -22.48
CA ILE A 266 -1.90 19.19 -21.23
C ILE A 266 -2.08 18.01 -20.28
N SER A 267 -1.89 18.26 -18.98
CA SER A 267 -2.45 17.42 -17.93
C SER A 267 -3.99 17.44 -18.03
N GLY A 268 -4.65 16.37 -17.59
CA GLY A 268 -6.12 16.27 -17.72
C GLY A 268 -6.67 16.01 -19.14
N VAL A 269 -5.82 15.77 -20.15
CA VAL A 269 -6.27 15.40 -21.52
C VAL A 269 -7.16 14.14 -21.56
N GLY A 270 -7.20 13.34 -20.48
CA GLY A 270 -8.02 12.15 -20.36
C GLY A 270 -7.26 10.84 -20.56
N LYS A 271 -5.92 10.85 -20.34
CA LYS A 271 -5.07 9.66 -20.38
C LYS A 271 -5.71 8.47 -19.66
N GLY A 272 -6.02 8.62 -18.36
CA GLY A 272 -6.65 7.59 -17.54
C GLY A 272 -7.92 6.97 -18.15
N ILE A 273 -8.74 7.74 -18.87
CA ILE A 273 -9.93 7.24 -19.56
C ILE A 273 -9.54 6.44 -20.81
N ILE A 274 -8.59 6.93 -21.61
CA ILE A 274 -8.08 6.20 -22.78
C ILE A 274 -7.40 4.89 -22.35
N SER A 275 -6.48 4.95 -21.39
CA SER A 275 -5.78 3.77 -20.85
C SER A 275 -6.78 2.75 -20.27
N SER A 276 -7.76 3.19 -19.47
CA SER A 276 -8.82 2.30 -18.96
C SER A 276 -9.63 1.68 -20.10
N SER A 277 -9.96 2.45 -21.14
CA SER A 277 -10.77 2.00 -22.27
C SER A 277 -10.05 0.97 -23.14
N LEU A 278 -8.73 1.13 -23.34
CA LEU A 278 -7.89 0.12 -23.99
C LEU A 278 -7.85 -1.19 -23.20
N GLY A 279 -7.75 -1.10 -21.86
CA GLY A 279 -7.86 -2.26 -20.98
C GLY A 279 -9.23 -2.94 -21.07
N VAL A 280 -10.32 -2.17 -21.17
CA VAL A 280 -11.69 -2.71 -21.34
C VAL A 280 -11.82 -3.46 -22.66
N LEU A 281 -11.28 -2.92 -23.76
CA LEU A 281 -11.26 -3.63 -25.05
C LEU A 281 -10.55 -4.98 -24.93
N LEU A 282 -9.35 -5.01 -24.33
CA LEU A 282 -8.56 -6.22 -24.18
C LEU A 282 -9.26 -7.26 -23.28
N LYS A 283 -9.74 -6.86 -22.10
CA LYS A 283 -10.43 -7.76 -21.17
C LYS A 283 -11.76 -8.28 -21.75
N ALA A 284 -12.50 -7.44 -22.47
CA ALA A 284 -13.73 -7.84 -23.16
C ALA A 284 -13.50 -8.83 -24.32
N HIS A 285 -12.26 -8.98 -24.79
CA HIS A 285 -11.87 -9.96 -25.82
C HIS A 285 -11.01 -11.11 -25.27
N GLY A 286 -10.90 -11.25 -23.95
CA GLY A 286 -10.34 -12.45 -23.29
C GLY A 286 -8.88 -12.38 -22.89
N TYR A 287 -8.21 -11.25 -23.13
CA TYR A 287 -6.83 -11.07 -22.68
C TYR A 287 -6.79 -10.79 -21.16
N ARG A 288 -5.91 -11.49 -20.43
CA ARG A 288 -5.57 -11.11 -19.05
C ARG A 288 -4.74 -9.84 -19.05
N VAL A 289 -5.22 -8.82 -18.34
CA VAL A 289 -4.67 -7.45 -18.35
C VAL A 289 -4.16 -7.05 -16.97
N SER A 290 -2.94 -6.52 -16.93
CA SER A 290 -2.38 -5.81 -15.76
C SER A 290 -2.20 -4.31 -16.06
N PHE A 291 -1.96 -3.52 -15.02
CA PHE A 291 -1.84 -2.07 -15.10
C PHE A 291 -0.68 -1.55 -14.25
N ILE A 292 0.06 -0.58 -14.79
CA ILE A 292 1.07 0.19 -14.08
C ILE A 292 0.84 1.67 -14.35
N LYS A 293 0.83 2.48 -13.30
CA LYS A 293 0.85 3.95 -13.39
C LYS A 293 2.22 4.46 -12.97
N ILE A 294 2.85 5.22 -13.85
CA ILE A 294 4.07 5.95 -13.56
C ILE A 294 3.70 7.38 -13.24
N ASP A 295 4.10 7.83 -12.07
CA ASP A 295 3.94 9.18 -11.56
C ASP A 295 5.30 9.87 -11.50
N PRO A 296 5.53 10.95 -12.28
CA PRO A 296 6.84 11.60 -12.33
C PRO A 296 7.16 12.42 -11.06
N TYR A 297 6.18 12.64 -10.15
CA TYR A 297 6.39 13.36 -8.91
C TYR A 297 7.36 12.66 -7.94
N ILE A 298 7.97 13.43 -7.04
CA ILE A 298 9.05 12.99 -6.14
C ILE A 298 8.54 12.23 -4.90
N ASN A 299 7.29 12.45 -4.46
CA ASN A 299 6.72 11.72 -3.33
C ASN A 299 6.75 10.20 -3.54
N ILE A 300 7.01 9.44 -2.47
CA ILE A 300 7.05 7.97 -2.51
C ILE A 300 5.63 7.39 -2.69
N ASP A 301 4.64 8.01 -2.07
CA ASP A 301 3.24 7.65 -2.13
C ASP A 301 2.35 8.91 -2.09
N ALA A 302 1.05 8.75 -2.30
CA ALA A 302 0.08 9.84 -2.25
C ALA A 302 -0.45 10.12 -0.84
N GLY A 303 -0.07 9.35 0.18
CA GLY A 303 -0.68 9.36 1.52
C GLY A 303 -0.58 10.72 2.22
N THR A 304 0.50 11.46 1.96
CA THR A 304 0.76 12.80 2.50
C THR A 304 0.17 13.95 1.68
N PHE A 305 -0.52 13.68 0.56
CA PHE A 305 -1.06 14.75 -0.28
C PHE A 305 -2.20 15.53 0.38
N SER A 306 -2.23 16.83 0.10
CA SER A 306 -3.40 17.67 0.35
C SER A 306 -4.46 17.39 -0.71
N PRO A 307 -5.73 17.11 -0.34
CA PRO A 307 -6.80 16.99 -1.33
C PRO A 307 -7.07 18.24 -2.16
N PHE A 308 -6.46 19.38 -1.81
CA PHE A 308 -6.51 20.60 -2.62
C PHE A 308 -5.56 20.59 -3.84
N GLU A 309 -4.54 19.72 -3.87
CA GLU A 309 -3.46 19.77 -4.87
C GLU A 309 -3.60 18.67 -5.92
N HIS A 310 -3.62 17.41 -5.47
CA HIS A 310 -3.66 16.22 -6.33
C HIS A 310 -5.00 15.45 -6.24
N GLY A 311 -6.01 16.05 -5.64
CA GLY A 311 -7.32 15.42 -5.41
C GLY A 311 -7.29 14.34 -4.34
N GLU A 312 -8.25 13.43 -4.40
CA GLU A 312 -8.45 12.38 -3.40
C GLU A 312 -7.35 11.30 -3.40
N VAL A 313 -6.87 10.90 -2.22
CA VAL A 313 -5.99 9.73 -2.07
C VAL A 313 -6.81 8.45 -2.24
N PHE A 314 -6.39 7.58 -3.17
CA PHE A 314 -7.00 6.27 -3.37
C PHE A 314 -6.23 5.22 -2.56
N VAL A 315 -6.95 4.25 -1.98
CA VAL A 315 -6.34 3.18 -1.17
C VAL A 315 -6.55 1.83 -1.85
N LEU A 316 -5.50 1.02 -1.85
CA LEU A 316 -5.45 -0.33 -2.42
C LEU A 316 -5.62 -1.43 -1.35
N ASP A 317 -5.83 -2.67 -1.77
CA ASP A 317 -6.11 -3.78 -0.84
C ASP A 317 -4.95 -4.05 0.13
N ASP A 318 -3.72 -3.94 -0.37
CA ASP A 318 -2.49 -4.08 0.42
C ASP A 318 -2.19 -2.87 1.33
N GLY A 319 -3.05 -1.85 1.31
CA GLY A 319 -2.85 -0.58 2.01
C GLY A 319 -1.81 0.33 1.35
N GLY A 320 -1.61 0.23 0.04
CA GLY A 320 -0.94 1.28 -0.74
C GLY A 320 -1.81 2.54 -0.82
N GLU A 321 -1.21 3.70 -0.57
CA GLU A 321 -1.84 5.02 -0.76
C GLU A 321 -1.35 5.62 -2.09
N VAL A 322 -2.24 5.77 -3.05
CA VAL A 322 -1.89 6.02 -4.46
C VAL A 322 -2.74 7.13 -5.06
N ASP A 323 -2.30 7.63 -6.23
CA ASP A 323 -3.06 8.58 -7.04
C ASP A 323 -4.45 8.02 -7.40
N LEU A 324 -5.46 8.90 -7.39
CA LEU A 324 -6.83 8.68 -7.82
C LEU A 324 -6.95 7.98 -9.19
N ASP A 325 -5.99 8.19 -10.09
CA ASP A 325 -5.95 7.55 -11.40
C ASP A 325 -5.97 6.01 -11.32
N LEU A 326 -5.34 5.39 -10.32
CA LEU A 326 -5.40 3.93 -10.16
C LEU A 326 -6.82 3.43 -9.87
N GLY A 327 -7.60 4.24 -9.16
CA GLY A 327 -9.01 4.01 -8.94
C GLY A 327 -9.87 4.15 -10.20
N ASN A 328 -9.36 4.64 -11.33
CA ASN A 328 -10.05 4.52 -12.61
C ASN A 328 -9.86 3.11 -13.19
N TYR A 329 -8.63 2.59 -13.19
CA TYR A 329 -8.31 1.28 -13.75
C TYR A 329 -9.02 0.14 -13.01
N GLU A 330 -8.99 0.13 -11.67
CA GLU A 330 -9.74 -0.88 -10.89
C GLU A 330 -11.24 -0.84 -11.21
N ARG A 331 -11.84 0.35 -11.29
CA ARG A 331 -13.28 0.51 -11.55
C ARG A 331 -13.69 0.04 -12.93
N PHE A 332 -12.93 0.39 -13.95
CA PHE A 332 -13.23 0.00 -15.34
C PHE A 332 -12.91 -1.46 -15.64
N LEU A 333 -11.86 -2.03 -15.03
CA LEU A 333 -11.38 -3.36 -15.40
C LEU A 333 -11.82 -4.46 -14.44
N ASP A 334 -12.32 -4.13 -13.25
CA ASP A 334 -12.57 -5.10 -12.17
C ASP A 334 -11.30 -5.94 -11.90
N ILE A 335 -10.28 -5.23 -11.39
CA ILE A 335 -8.97 -5.76 -10.99
C ILE A 335 -8.61 -5.20 -9.62
N ARG A 336 -7.69 -5.86 -8.91
CA ARG A 336 -7.12 -5.44 -7.64
C ARG A 336 -5.64 -5.13 -7.81
N LEU A 337 -5.29 -3.84 -7.76
CA LEU A 337 -3.92 -3.37 -7.89
C LEU A 337 -3.23 -3.34 -6.51
N THR A 338 -1.90 -3.37 -6.52
CA THR A 338 -1.04 -3.28 -5.33
C THR A 338 -0.22 -1.99 -5.34
N ARG A 339 0.41 -1.64 -4.21
CA ARG A 339 1.31 -0.46 -4.12
C ARG A 339 2.42 -0.41 -5.18
N ASP A 340 2.81 -1.57 -5.70
CA ASP A 340 3.87 -1.75 -6.69
C ASP A 340 3.42 -1.43 -8.11
N ASN A 341 2.11 -1.46 -8.39
CA ASN A 341 1.50 -1.00 -9.64
C ASN A 341 1.54 0.53 -9.77
N ASN A 342 1.82 1.26 -8.70
CA ASN A 342 2.14 2.67 -8.71
C ASN A 342 3.66 2.87 -8.59
N ILE A 343 4.28 3.40 -9.63
CA ILE A 343 5.71 3.74 -9.66
C ILE A 343 5.84 5.25 -9.54
N THR A 344 6.65 5.74 -8.59
CA THR A 344 6.95 7.17 -8.46
C THR A 344 8.45 7.41 -8.62
N THR A 345 8.86 8.64 -8.95
CA THR A 345 10.28 9.02 -8.94
C THR A 345 10.92 8.79 -7.57
N GLY A 346 10.16 9.05 -6.49
CA GLY A 346 10.57 8.77 -5.12
C GLY A 346 10.90 7.30 -4.84
N LYS A 347 10.00 6.38 -5.24
CA LYS A 347 10.20 4.92 -5.08
C LYS A 347 11.47 4.43 -5.79
N ILE A 348 11.66 4.84 -7.05
CA ILE A 348 12.83 4.45 -7.85
C ILE A 348 14.12 5.01 -7.25
N TYR A 349 14.14 6.30 -6.86
CA TYR A 349 15.33 6.89 -6.24
C TYR A 349 15.65 6.27 -4.88
N GLN A 350 14.64 5.98 -4.05
CA GLN A 350 14.84 5.25 -2.80
C GLN A 350 15.51 3.89 -3.05
N GLN A 351 14.94 3.07 -3.94
CA GLN A 351 15.49 1.77 -4.30
C GLN A 351 16.94 1.87 -4.81
N VAL A 352 17.24 2.82 -5.70
CA VAL A 352 18.58 3.00 -6.27
C VAL A 352 19.59 3.46 -5.21
N ILE A 353 19.20 4.37 -4.30
CA ILE A 353 20.05 4.83 -3.19
C ILE A 353 20.29 3.70 -2.17
N GLU A 354 19.26 2.90 -1.84
CA GLU A 354 19.41 1.76 -0.92
C GLU A 354 20.33 0.68 -1.50
N ARG A 355 20.22 0.38 -2.80
CA ARG A 355 21.15 -0.51 -3.52
C ARG A 355 22.58 0.03 -3.55
N GLU A 356 22.77 1.35 -3.72
CA GLU A 356 24.08 2.02 -3.62
C GLU A 356 24.70 1.84 -2.23
N ARG A 357 23.93 2.11 -1.17
CA ARG A 357 24.38 1.97 0.22
C ARG A 357 24.67 0.53 0.63
N ARG A 358 24.00 -0.46 0.04
CA ARG A 358 24.27 -1.89 0.25
C ARG A 358 25.51 -2.38 -0.50
N GLY A 359 25.93 -1.67 -1.55
CA GLY A 359 27.11 -2.01 -2.36
C GLY A 359 26.80 -2.83 -3.61
N ASP A 360 25.52 -2.97 -3.99
CA ASP A 360 25.07 -3.80 -5.12
C ASP A 360 25.74 -3.43 -6.46
N TYR A 361 26.09 -2.14 -6.63
CA TYR A 361 26.78 -1.64 -7.83
C TYR A 361 28.32 -1.82 -7.78
N LEU A 362 28.84 -2.62 -6.85
CA LEU A 362 30.27 -2.95 -6.69
C LEU A 362 31.16 -1.69 -6.53
N GLY A 363 30.65 -0.65 -5.87
CA GLY A 363 31.36 0.62 -5.68
C GLY A 363 31.50 1.49 -6.93
N LYS A 364 30.86 1.14 -8.06
CA LYS A 364 30.83 1.97 -9.27
C LYS A 364 29.92 3.19 -9.09
N THR A 365 30.22 4.28 -9.80
CA THR A 365 29.41 5.49 -9.80
C THR A 365 28.03 5.25 -10.42
N VAL A 366 26.99 5.39 -9.61
CA VAL A 366 25.59 5.33 -10.04
C VAL A 366 25.20 6.60 -10.79
N GLN A 367 24.42 6.46 -11.85
CA GLN A 367 23.97 7.53 -12.77
C GLN A 367 22.56 7.22 -13.30
N THR A 368 21.83 8.24 -13.74
CA THR A 368 20.47 8.08 -14.31
C THR A 368 20.42 7.03 -15.42
N ILE A 369 21.38 7.09 -16.36
CA ILE A 369 21.58 6.06 -17.37
C ILE A 369 22.91 5.34 -17.06
N PRO A 370 22.97 4.00 -17.01
CA PRO A 370 21.86 3.07 -17.15
C PRO A 370 21.08 2.80 -15.85
N HIS A 371 21.56 3.20 -14.67
CA HIS A 371 21.13 2.59 -13.40
C HIS A 371 19.68 2.90 -13.01
N VAL A 372 19.22 4.15 -13.13
CA VAL A 372 17.82 4.52 -12.87
C VAL A 372 16.91 3.94 -13.96
N THR A 373 17.31 4.04 -15.23
CA THR A 373 16.54 3.46 -16.35
C THR A 373 16.40 1.94 -16.24
N SER A 374 17.43 1.23 -15.80
CA SER A 374 17.37 -0.21 -15.54
C SER A 374 16.47 -0.54 -14.36
N ALA A 375 16.55 0.21 -13.25
CA ALA A 375 15.66 0.00 -12.10
C ALA A 375 14.18 0.22 -12.45
N ILE A 376 13.86 1.22 -13.30
CA ILE A 376 12.50 1.43 -13.83
C ILE A 376 12.03 0.20 -14.61
N ILE A 377 12.86 -0.32 -15.52
CA ILE A 377 12.44 -1.46 -16.34
C ILE A 377 12.39 -2.78 -15.56
N GLU A 378 13.34 -3.04 -14.66
CA GLU A 378 13.28 -4.16 -13.70
C GLU A 378 11.96 -4.15 -12.91
N TRP A 379 11.51 -2.96 -12.48
CA TRP A 379 10.24 -2.81 -11.78
C TRP A 379 9.05 -3.11 -12.69
N VAL A 380 9.02 -2.52 -13.90
CA VAL A 380 7.92 -2.69 -14.86
C VAL A 380 7.80 -4.14 -15.31
N GLU A 381 8.89 -4.79 -15.73
CA GLU A 381 8.90 -6.18 -16.20
C GLU A 381 8.50 -7.17 -15.09
N ARG A 382 8.89 -6.90 -13.83
CA ARG A 382 8.46 -7.66 -12.64
C ARG A 382 6.97 -7.49 -12.35
N VAL A 383 6.48 -6.25 -12.25
CA VAL A 383 5.10 -5.96 -11.82
C VAL A 383 4.08 -6.30 -12.91
N ALA A 384 4.44 -6.15 -14.19
CA ALA A 384 3.61 -6.57 -15.32
C ALA A 384 3.28 -8.07 -15.31
N ALA A 385 4.14 -8.88 -14.67
CA ALA A 385 3.96 -10.32 -14.54
C ALA A 385 3.08 -10.75 -13.34
N ILE A 386 2.76 -9.84 -12.42
CA ILE A 386 1.95 -10.14 -11.22
C ILE A 386 0.47 -10.20 -11.64
N PRO A 387 -0.27 -11.29 -11.33
CA PRO A 387 -1.71 -11.37 -11.55
C PRO A 387 -2.47 -10.34 -10.70
N VAL A 388 -3.50 -9.71 -11.28
CA VAL A 388 -4.31 -8.65 -10.63
C VAL A 388 -5.83 -8.83 -10.81
N ASP A 389 -6.28 -9.84 -11.56
CA ASP A 389 -7.70 -10.11 -11.81
C ASP A 389 -8.31 -11.17 -10.87
N GLY A 390 -7.55 -11.61 -9.87
CA GLY A 390 -7.94 -12.66 -8.94
C GLY A 390 -7.72 -14.09 -9.47
N SER A 391 -7.17 -14.24 -10.69
CA SER A 391 -6.58 -15.51 -11.12
C SER A 391 -5.13 -15.61 -10.63
N ASP A 392 -4.61 -16.83 -10.55
CA ASP A 392 -3.17 -17.09 -10.36
C ASP A 392 -2.42 -17.12 -11.73
N GLU A 393 -3.06 -16.70 -12.82
CA GLU A 393 -2.51 -16.75 -14.17
C GLU A 393 -1.76 -15.46 -14.55
N ARG A 394 -0.62 -15.62 -15.23
CA ARG A 394 0.19 -14.48 -15.67
C ARG A 394 -0.60 -13.61 -16.68
N PRO A 395 -0.58 -12.26 -16.52
CA PRO A 395 -1.11 -11.33 -17.52
C PRO A 395 -0.45 -11.50 -18.89
N GLU A 396 -1.21 -11.28 -19.96
CA GLU A 396 -0.69 -11.27 -21.34
C GLU A 396 -0.29 -9.87 -21.78
N VAL A 397 -1.05 -8.87 -21.36
CA VAL A 397 -0.82 -7.47 -21.68
C VAL A 397 -0.78 -6.63 -20.40
N CYS A 398 0.23 -5.77 -20.26
CA CYS A 398 0.28 -4.75 -19.23
C CYS A 398 0.17 -3.36 -19.87
N LEU A 399 -0.82 -2.58 -19.44
CA LEU A 399 -0.89 -1.17 -19.80
C LEU A 399 -0.03 -0.37 -18.83
N VAL A 400 0.81 0.51 -19.37
CA VAL A 400 1.69 1.40 -18.61
C VAL A 400 1.30 2.82 -18.95
N GLU A 401 0.70 3.55 -18.01
CA GLU A 401 0.42 4.98 -18.21
C GLU A 401 1.54 5.83 -17.63
N LEU A 402 2.13 6.69 -18.46
CA LEU A 402 3.04 7.75 -18.03
C LEU A 402 2.27 9.03 -17.67
N GLY A 403 2.28 9.38 -16.39
CA GLY A 403 1.78 10.63 -15.83
C GLY A 403 2.52 11.87 -16.35
N GLY A 404 2.03 13.07 -15.98
CA GLY A 404 2.59 14.33 -16.47
C GLY A 404 2.38 14.57 -17.97
N THR A 405 3.25 15.37 -18.58
CA THR A 405 3.30 15.63 -20.03
C THR A 405 4.67 15.30 -20.63
N ILE A 406 4.73 15.06 -21.94
CA ILE A 406 5.98 14.76 -22.65
C ILE A 406 6.77 16.05 -22.93
N GLY A 407 7.98 16.12 -22.37
CA GLY A 407 8.88 17.27 -22.43
C GLY A 407 9.25 17.82 -21.05
N ASP A 408 8.53 17.41 -20.00
CA ASP A 408 8.83 17.77 -18.61
C ASP A 408 10.11 17.08 -18.13
N ILE A 409 10.94 17.79 -17.35
CA ILE A 409 12.21 17.28 -16.79
C ILE A 409 11.99 15.99 -15.99
N GLU A 410 10.89 15.93 -15.23
CA GLU A 410 10.52 14.79 -14.40
C GLU A 410 10.20 13.53 -15.22
N SER A 411 9.72 13.68 -16.46
CA SER A 411 9.38 12.57 -17.36
C SER A 411 10.60 11.93 -18.03
N MET A 412 11.72 12.66 -18.15
CA MET A 412 12.88 12.26 -18.95
C MET A 412 13.46 10.89 -18.57
N PRO A 413 13.66 10.51 -17.28
CA PRO A 413 14.20 9.20 -16.91
C PRO A 413 13.29 8.05 -17.34
N PHE A 414 11.96 8.23 -17.28
CA PHE A 414 11.00 7.21 -17.67
C PHE A 414 10.95 7.04 -19.19
N VAL A 415 10.92 8.14 -19.95
CA VAL A 415 10.92 8.07 -21.41
C VAL A 415 12.19 7.40 -21.94
N ALA A 416 13.36 7.76 -21.39
CA ALA A 416 14.64 7.12 -21.72
C ALA A 416 14.69 5.62 -21.36
N ALA A 417 13.97 5.19 -20.30
CA ALA A 417 13.89 3.78 -19.93
C ALA A 417 13.17 2.94 -21.00
N PHE A 418 12.11 3.48 -21.62
CA PHE A 418 11.34 2.79 -22.66
C PHE A 418 11.95 2.88 -24.07
N GLU A 419 12.91 3.76 -24.31
CA GLU A 419 13.61 3.90 -25.60
C GLU A 419 14.19 2.55 -26.11
N LYS A 420 14.65 1.68 -25.20
CA LYS A 420 15.23 0.36 -25.56
C LYS A 420 14.29 -0.48 -26.43
N PHE A 421 12.98 -0.36 -26.25
CA PHE A 421 11.97 -1.16 -26.95
C PHE A 421 11.68 -0.69 -28.38
N GLN A 422 12.17 0.49 -28.79
CA GLN A 422 12.05 0.97 -30.18
C GLN A 422 13.00 0.21 -31.14
N ARG A 423 13.93 -0.61 -30.62
CA ARG A 423 14.82 -1.45 -31.43
C ARG A 423 14.03 -2.57 -32.11
N PRO A 424 14.34 -2.97 -33.37
CA PRO A 424 13.59 -3.98 -34.10
C PRO A 424 13.39 -5.32 -33.36
N ALA A 425 14.40 -5.75 -32.58
CA ALA A 425 14.36 -6.98 -31.79
C ALA A 425 13.33 -7.00 -30.64
N PHE A 426 12.82 -5.83 -30.24
CA PHE A 426 11.81 -5.68 -29.18
C PHE A 426 10.49 -5.10 -29.71
N LYS A 427 10.35 -4.95 -31.04
CA LYS A 427 9.20 -4.29 -31.66
C LYS A 427 7.90 -4.91 -31.16
N ASP A 428 7.76 -6.24 -31.23
CA ASP A 428 6.56 -6.96 -30.81
C ASP A 428 6.28 -6.94 -29.30
N GLN A 429 7.16 -6.37 -28.46
CA GLN A 429 7.02 -6.35 -27.00
C GLN A 429 6.39 -5.07 -26.45
N LEU A 430 6.54 -3.94 -27.15
CA LEU A 430 5.98 -2.65 -26.74
C LEU A 430 5.19 -2.01 -27.89
N MET A 431 3.98 -1.54 -27.57
CA MET A 431 3.20 -0.62 -28.38
C MET A 431 3.12 0.74 -27.70
N THR A 432 3.32 1.82 -28.44
CA THR A 432 3.28 3.19 -27.92
C THR A 432 2.01 3.92 -28.35
N VAL A 433 1.24 4.40 -27.38
CA VAL A 433 0.02 5.20 -27.59
C VAL A 433 0.29 6.62 -27.13
N HIS A 434 0.08 7.61 -28.00
CA HIS A 434 0.21 9.02 -27.63
C HIS A 434 -1.16 9.70 -27.63
N VAL A 435 -1.54 10.27 -26.47
CA VAL A 435 -2.81 10.97 -26.29
C VAL A 435 -2.58 12.48 -26.36
N SER A 436 -3.12 13.13 -27.38
CA SER A 436 -2.96 14.57 -27.60
C SER A 436 -4.30 15.27 -27.85
N VAL A 437 -4.34 16.59 -27.64
CA VAL A 437 -5.54 17.41 -27.82
C VAL A 437 -5.55 18.18 -29.15
N ILE A 438 -6.73 18.25 -29.77
CA ILE A 438 -7.06 19.12 -30.89
C ILE A 438 -7.99 20.21 -30.35
N LEU A 439 -7.54 21.47 -30.40
CA LEU A 439 -8.29 22.61 -29.87
C LEU A 439 -9.13 23.25 -30.96
N GLU A 440 -10.38 23.60 -30.68
CA GLU A 440 -11.25 24.37 -31.59
C GLU A 440 -11.61 25.72 -30.93
N PRO A 441 -10.76 26.77 -31.06
CA PRO A 441 -11.01 28.04 -30.40
C PRO A 441 -12.32 28.67 -30.91
N LYS A 442 -13.27 28.93 -30.00
CA LYS A 442 -14.62 29.45 -30.29
C LYS A 442 -14.64 30.74 -31.14
N SER A 443 -13.57 31.53 -31.08
CA SER A 443 -13.38 32.74 -31.91
C SER A 443 -13.06 32.45 -33.39
N THR A 444 -12.64 31.23 -33.73
CA THR A 444 -12.23 30.82 -35.08
C THR A 444 -13.08 29.71 -35.67
N GLY A 445 -13.65 28.82 -34.84
CA GLY A 445 -14.46 27.68 -35.29
C GLY A 445 -13.71 26.65 -36.15
N GLU A 446 -12.37 26.69 -36.20
CA GLU A 446 -11.54 25.75 -36.96
C GLU A 446 -10.64 24.93 -36.02
N PRO A 447 -10.63 23.59 -36.12
CA PRO A 447 -9.79 22.74 -35.30
C PRO A 447 -8.29 22.95 -35.61
N LYS A 448 -7.51 23.28 -34.57
CA LYS A 448 -6.09 23.59 -34.66
C LYS A 448 -5.25 22.40 -34.17
N THR A 449 -4.49 21.82 -35.09
CA THR A 449 -3.59 20.67 -34.86
C THR A 449 -2.21 21.06 -34.31
N LYS A 450 -1.88 22.35 -34.22
CA LYS A 450 -0.54 22.84 -33.85
C LYS A 450 -0.05 22.36 -32.47
N PRO A 451 -0.88 22.32 -31.41
CA PRO A 451 -0.46 21.76 -30.12
C PRO A 451 0.02 20.30 -30.26
N MET A 452 -0.77 19.45 -30.91
CA MET A 452 -0.41 18.05 -31.19
C MET A 452 0.88 17.93 -32.01
N GLN A 453 1.08 18.77 -33.03
CA GLN A 453 2.32 18.75 -33.83
C GLN A 453 3.59 19.01 -33.00
N ASN A 454 3.51 19.90 -32.01
CA ASN A 454 4.62 20.16 -31.09
C ASN A 454 4.82 19.00 -30.11
N SER A 455 3.73 18.46 -29.55
CA SER A 455 3.74 17.26 -28.70
C SER A 455 4.46 16.08 -29.37
N MET A 456 4.08 15.81 -30.61
CA MET A 456 4.68 14.79 -31.47
C MET A 456 6.17 15.01 -31.75
N ARG A 457 6.60 16.28 -31.83
CA ARG A 457 8.02 16.62 -31.99
C ARG A 457 8.81 16.30 -30.73
N ASN A 458 8.27 16.61 -29.55
CA ASN A 458 8.91 16.35 -28.26
C ASN A 458 9.03 14.84 -27.98
N LEU A 459 7.97 14.06 -28.27
CA LEU A 459 7.98 12.61 -28.11
C LEU A 459 9.11 11.95 -28.93
N ARG A 460 9.20 12.30 -30.23
CA ARG A 460 10.25 11.79 -31.12
C ARG A 460 11.65 12.29 -30.76
N ALA A 461 11.77 13.55 -30.31
CA ALA A 461 13.04 14.09 -29.80
C ALA A 461 13.51 13.38 -28.51
N SER A 462 12.59 12.77 -27.77
CA SER A 462 12.88 11.97 -26.58
C SER A 462 13.08 10.48 -26.88
N GLY A 463 13.19 10.09 -28.16
CA GLY A 463 13.48 8.72 -28.58
C GLY A 463 12.26 7.81 -28.80
N LEU A 464 11.02 8.27 -28.58
CA LEU A 464 9.81 7.46 -28.80
C LEU A 464 9.04 7.88 -30.06
N THR A 465 8.62 6.89 -30.85
CA THR A 465 7.63 7.07 -31.94
C THR A 465 6.32 6.40 -31.53
N PRO A 466 5.13 7.00 -31.76
CA PRO A 466 3.86 6.37 -31.45
C PRO A 466 3.44 5.38 -32.54
N ASP A 467 2.94 4.23 -32.13
CA ASP A 467 2.23 3.28 -32.99
C ASP A 467 0.75 3.67 -33.16
N LEU A 468 0.18 4.41 -32.19
CA LEU A 468 -1.19 4.89 -32.21
C LEU A 468 -1.28 6.34 -31.71
N LEU A 469 -1.94 7.21 -32.46
CA LEU A 469 -2.15 8.61 -32.13
C LEU A 469 -3.62 8.87 -31.80
N VAL A 470 -3.92 8.98 -30.50
CA VAL A 470 -5.26 9.28 -30.00
C VAL A 470 -5.42 10.80 -29.88
N CYS A 471 -6.31 11.36 -30.70
CA CYS A 471 -6.60 12.79 -30.78
C CYS A 471 -7.93 13.09 -30.08
N ARG A 472 -7.87 13.73 -28.91
CA ARG A 472 -9.06 14.22 -28.20
C ARG A 472 -9.54 15.56 -28.79
N SER A 473 -10.85 15.71 -28.96
CA SER A 473 -11.49 16.91 -29.52
C SER A 473 -12.88 17.15 -28.94
N GLU A 474 -13.46 18.34 -29.14
CA GLU A 474 -14.89 18.59 -28.80
C GLU A 474 -15.84 17.87 -29.78
N ARG A 475 -15.43 17.70 -31.04
CA ARG A 475 -16.24 17.16 -32.15
C ARG A 475 -15.53 16.02 -32.88
N PRO A 476 -16.25 15.12 -33.57
CA PRO A 476 -15.65 14.07 -34.41
C PRO A 476 -14.68 14.64 -35.46
N LEU A 477 -13.55 13.96 -35.67
CA LEU A 477 -12.53 14.38 -36.64
C LEU A 477 -12.97 14.02 -38.07
N ASN A 478 -13.06 15.03 -38.96
CA ASN A 478 -13.33 14.78 -40.37
C ASN A 478 -12.12 14.14 -41.09
N LYS A 479 -12.36 13.53 -42.26
CA LYS A 479 -11.33 12.78 -43.00
C LYS A 479 -10.11 13.63 -43.36
N ALA A 480 -10.32 14.83 -43.90
CA ALA A 480 -9.24 15.74 -44.30
C ALA A 480 -8.36 16.17 -43.11
N LEU A 481 -8.95 16.33 -41.92
CA LEU A 481 -8.22 16.60 -40.69
C LEU A 481 -7.41 15.37 -40.24
N ARG A 482 -7.96 14.16 -40.33
CA ARG A 482 -7.23 12.92 -40.05
C ARG A 482 -6.06 12.70 -41.01
N GLU A 483 -6.25 12.91 -42.32
CA GLU A 483 -5.20 12.86 -43.35
C GLU A 483 -4.07 13.86 -43.05
N LYS A 484 -4.42 15.10 -42.68
CA LYS A 484 -3.47 16.12 -42.23
C LYS A 484 -2.73 15.70 -40.96
N ILE A 485 -3.40 15.07 -40.00
CA ILE A 485 -2.78 14.59 -38.76
C ILE A 485 -1.81 13.43 -39.06
N ALA A 486 -2.23 12.44 -39.87
CA ALA A 486 -1.41 11.30 -40.30
C ALA A 486 -0.10 11.76 -40.95
N ALA A 487 -0.19 12.65 -41.94
CA ALA A 487 0.97 13.19 -42.67
C ALA A 487 1.98 13.93 -41.76
N PHE A 488 1.53 14.64 -40.72
CA PHE A 488 2.42 15.30 -39.74
C PHE A 488 2.92 14.35 -38.62
N GLY A 489 2.09 13.37 -38.27
CA GLY A 489 2.41 12.34 -37.28
C GLY A 489 3.45 11.34 -37.77
N MET A 490 3.55 11.16 -39.11
CA MET A 490 4.28 10.05 -39.74
C MET A 490 3.71 8.69 -39.31
N VAL A 491 2.38 8.62 -39.31
CA VAL A 491 1.55 7.45 -38.95
C VAL A 491 0.51 7.25 -40.05
N ASP A 492 0.00 6.04 -40.20
CA ASP A 492 -1.05 5.72 -41.18
C ASP A 492 -2.41 6.32 -40.76
N LEU A 493 -3.36 6.40 -41.71
CA LEU A 493 -4.65 7.08 -41.48
C LEU A 493 -5.49 6.36 -40.40
N GLU A 494 -5.39 5.04 -40.39
CA GLU A 494 -6.00 4.10 -39.46
C GLU A 494 -5.47 4.31 -38.03
N GLN A 495 -4.17 4.62 -37.89
CA GLN A 495 -3.51 4.89 -36.60
C GLN A 495 -3.89 6.24 -35.97
N VAL A 496 -4.63 7.10 -36.69
CA VAL A 496 -5.17 8.37 -36.18
C VAL A 496 -6.60 8.17 -35.66
N VAL A 497 -6.72 7.97 -34.35
CA VAL A 497 -7.98 7.70 -33.64
C VAL A 497 -8.58 9.00 -33.10
N GLY A 498 -9.83 9.29 -33.42
CA GLY A 498 -10.55 10.45 -32.89
C GLY A 498 -11.40 10.09 -31.68
N VAL A 499 -11.20 10.77 -30.55
CA VAL A 499 -12.04 10.63 -29.35
C VAL A 499 -12.65 11.99 -29.03
N HIS A 500 -13.91 12.17 -29.42
CA HIS A 500 -14.65 13.40 -29.16
C HIS A 500 -15.28 13.38 -27.76
N ASP A 501 -15.68 14.53 -27.23
CA ASP A 501 -16.42 14.57 -25.96
C ASP A 501 -17.79 13.87 -26.10
N VAL A 502 -18.10 13.00 -25.14
CA VAL A 502 -19.26 12.09 -25.13
C VAL A 502 -20.17 12.35 -23.92
N SER A 503 -21.46 11.98 -24.02
CA SER A 503 -22.44 12.14 -22.93
C SER A 503 -22.04 11.42 -21.64
N ASN A 504 -21.46 10.21 -21.77
CA ASN A 504 -20.95 9.44 -20.65
C ASN A 504 -19.64 8.72 -21.00
N ILE A 505 -18.75 8.58 -20.01
CA ILE A 505 -17.40 8.00 -20.17
C ILE A 505 -17.40 6.55 -20.67
N TYR A 506 -18.50 5.83 -20.50
CA TYR A 506 -18.65 4.44 -20.94
C TYR A 506 -18.83 4.29 -22.46
N LYS A 507 -19.00 5.41 -23.20
CA LYS A 507 -18.92 5.42 -24.67
C LYS A 507 -17.50 5.33 -25.21
N VAL A 508 -16.48 5.70 -24.43
CA VAL A 508 -15.09 5.77 -24.92
C VAL A 508 -14.54 4.39 -25.36
N PRO A 509 -14.73 3.28 -24.63
CA PRO A 509 -14.37 1.95 -25.12
C PRO A 509 -15.06 1.60 -26.45
N LEU A 510 -16.33 1.98 -26.61
CA LEU A 510 -17.11 1.70 -27.82
C LEU A 510 -16.60 2.51 -29.02
N LEU A 511 -16.22 3.78 -28.83
CA LEU A 511 -15.59 4.61 -29.86
C LEU A 511 -14.22 4.09 -30.30
N LEU A 512 -13.45 3.47 -29.40
CA LEU A 512 -12.18 2.82 -29.74
C LEU A 512 -12.42 1.51 -30.51
N HIS A 513 -13.43 0.72 -30.13
CA HIS A 513 -13.82 -0.48 -30.88
C HIS A 513 -14.25 -0.15 -32.32
N GLN A 514 -15.10 0.87 -32.49
CA GLN A 514 -15.56 1.34 -33.81
C GLN A 514 -14.43 1.84 -34.74
N GLN A 515 -13.25 2.12 -34.20
CA GLN A 515 -12.06 2.56 -34.94
C GLN A 515 -11.00 1.45 -35.06
N ASN A 516 -11.39 0.18 -34.87
CA ASN A 516 -10.56 -1.02 -35.02
C ASN A 516 -9.26 -1.01 -34.19
N VAL A 517 -9.33 -0.39 -32.99
CA VAL A 517 -8.14 -0.21 -32.13
C VAL A 517 -7.64 -1.53 -31.56
N LEU A 518 -8.51 -2.52 -31.34
CA LEU A 518 -8.12 -3.84 -30.86
C LEU A 518 -7.29 -4.58 -31.90
N GLU A 519 -7.73 -4.57 -33.15
CA GLU A 519 -7.12 -5.23 -34.29
C GLU A 519 -5.70 -4.69 -34.49
N MET A 520 -5.54 -3.36 -34.42
CA MET A 520 -4.23 -2.71 -34.43
C MET A 520 -3.32 -3.18 -33.27
N ILE A 521 -3.85 -3.36 -32.06
CA ILE A 521 -3.06 -3.87 -30.91
C ILE A 521 -2.64 -5.33 -31.12
N VAL A 522 -3.58 -6.19 -31.56
CA VAL A 522 -3.35 -7.62 -31.77
C VAL A 522 -2.29 -7.84 -32.85
N GLU A 523 -2.39 -7.14 -33.98
CA GLU A 523 -1.38 -7.17 -35.05
C GLU A 523 -0.04 -6.62 -34.56
N ARG A 524 -0.05 -5.46 -33.88
CA ARG A 524 1.17 -4.75 -33.49
C ARG A 524 1.99 -5.48 -32.43
N LEU A 525 1.35 -6.21 -31.51
CA LEU A 525 1.99 -6.97 -30.43
C LEU A 525 2.06 -8.48 -30.70
N GLN A 526 1.52 -8.95 -31.83
CA GLN A 526 1.42 -10.37 -32.20
C GLN A 526 0.73 -11.19 -31.08
N LEU A 527 -0.41 -10.67 -30.59
CA LEU A 527 -1.21 -11.36 -29.59
C LEU A 527 -1.86 -12.61 -30.18
N THR A 528 -2.09 -13.62 -29.35
CA THR A 528 -2.78 -14.84 -29.81
C THR A 528 -4.25 -14.48 -30.01
N ALA A 529 -4.80 -14.75 -31.19
CA ALA A 529 -6.20 -14.50 -31.46
C ALA A 529 -7.07 -15.37 -30.54
N VAL A 530 -7.96 -14.73 -29.78
CA VAL A 530 -8.93 -15.41 -28.93
C VAL A 530 -10.10 -15.89 -29.79
N ASP A 531 -10.59 -17.10 -29.53
CA ASP A 531 -11.73 -17.67 -30.26
C ASP A 531 -12.98 -16.79 -30.07
N ALA A 532 -13.54 -16.33 -31.19
CA ALA A 532 -14.72 -15.48 -31.23
C ALA A 532 -15.94 -16.10 -30.52
N GLN A 533 -16.04 -17.43 -30.50
CA GLN A 533 -17.12 -18.13 -29.81
C GLN A 533 -16.91 -18.13 -28.28
N GLY A 534 -15.66 -18.12 -27.82
CA GLY A 534 -15.30 -17.91 -26.42
C GLY A 534 -15.53 -16.47 -25.97
N THR A 535 -15.23 -15.48 -26.82
CA THR A 535 -15.36 -14.04 -26.51
C THR A 535 -16.77 -13.63 -26.07
N LEU A 536 -17.82 -14.22 -26.65
CA LEU A 536 -19.21 -13.92 -26.29
C LEU A 536 -19.59 -14.39 -24.87
N MET A 537 -18.92 -15.44 -24.37
CA MET A 537 -19.16 -16.03 -23.04
C MET A 537 -18.42 -15.29 -21.91
N LEU A 538 -17.48 -14.40 -22.25
CA LEU A 538 -16.70 -13.63 -21.29
C LEU A 538 -17.55 -12.59 -20.55
N LYS A 539 -17.17 -12.31 -19.31
CA LYS A 539 -17.79 -11.27 -18.45
C LYS A 539 -16.66 -10.47 -17.78
N PRO A 540 -16.58 -9.14 -17.98
CA PRO A 540 -17.46 -8.30 -18.79
C PRO A 540 -17.18 -8.36 -20.30
N ASN A 541 -18.20 -8.14 -21.13
CA ASN A 541 -18.09 -8.05 -22.59
C ASN A 541 -18.62 -6.68 -23.12
N LEU A 542 -18.39 -6.35 -24.39
CA LEU A 542 -18.79 -5.04 -24.96
C LEU A 542 -20.31 -4.79 -24.99
N PHE A 543 -21.14 -5.85 -24.97
CA PHE A 543 -22.58 -5.72 -24.81
C PHE A 543 -22.92 -5.07 -23.46
N GLN A 544 -22.27 -5.49 -22.36
CA GLN A 544 -22.50 -4.90 -21.03
C GLN A 544 -22.17 -3.41 -21.02
N TRP A 545 -21.06 -3.00 -21.63
CA TRP A 545 -20.66 -1.60 -21.76
C TRP A 545 -21.63 -0.78 -22.61
N THR A 546 -22.15 -1.36 -23.69
CA THR A 546 -23.16 -0.71 -24.54
C THR A 546 -24.47 -0.53 -23.79
N HIS A 547 -24.96 -1.57 -23.10
CA HIS A 547 -26.18 -1.47 -22.29
C HIS A 547 -26.02 -0.45 -21.15
N LEU A 548 -24.91 -0.51 -20.40
CA LEU A 548 -24.59 0.46 -19.35
C LEU A 548 -24.57 1.89 -19.88
N SER A 549 -23.88 2.12 -21.00
CA SER A 549 -23.74 3.45 -21.59
C SER A 549 -25.07 4.03 -22.07
N ASN A 550 -25.93 3.21 -22.68
CA ASN A 550 -27.27 3.64 -23.09
C ASN A 550 -28.18 3.89 -21.88
N LEU A 551 -28.07 3.06 -20.84
CA LEU A 551 -28.82 3.21 -19.60
C LEU A 551 -28.50 4.55 -18.91
N CYS A 552 -27.23 4.97 -18.89
CA CYS A 552 -26.80 6.27 -18.33
C CYS A 552 -27.51 7.49 -18.94
N ASP A 553 -27.89 7.44 -20.21
CA ASP A 553 -28.53 8.56 -20.91
C ASP A 553 -30.08 8.51 -20.85
N SER A 554 -30.67 7.50 -20.17
CA SER A 554 -32.11 7.19 -20.25
C SER A 554 -32.98 7.69 -19.09
N PHE A 555 -32.42 8.38 -18.09
CA PHE A 555 -33.11 8.67 -16.83
C PHE A 555 -33.83 10.03 -16.84
N GLU A 556 -35.14 10.00 -16.60
CA GLU A 556 -35.96 11.21 -16.39
C GLU A 556 -36.16 11.56 -14.91
N GLN A 557 -36.16 10.58 -14.01
CA GLN A 557 -36.47 10.79 -12.59
C GLN A 557 -35.23 11.23 -11.81
N GLU A 558 -35.26 12.44 -11.26
CA GLU A 558 -34.15 13.01 -10.48
C GLU A 558 -33.97 12.37 -9.09
N VAL A 559 -32.74 12.40 -8.60
CA VAL A 559 -32.41 12.25 -7.17
C VAL A 559 -31.35 13.28 -6.78
N ARG A 560 -31.57 13.99 -5.68
CA ARG A 560 -30.68 15.08 -5.20
C ARG A 560 -30.03 14.66 -3.89
N ILE A 561 -28.71 14.63 -3.84
CA ILE A 561 -27.93 14.19 -2.67
C ILE A 561 -27.00 15.33 -2.24
N ALA A 562 -27.08 15.71 -0.96
CA ALA A 562 -26.15 16.65 -0.35
C ALA A 562 -24.87 15.93 0.09
N VAL A 563 -23.71 16.51 -0.18
CA VAL A 563 -22.40 16.07 0.33
C VAL A 563 -21.85 17.16 1.23
N VAL A 564 -21.84 16.93 2.55
CA VAL A 564 -21.42 17.93 3.55
C VAL A 564 -19.92 17.79 3.81
N GLY A 565 -19.14 18.48 2.99
CA GLY A 565 -17.69 18.31 2.86
C GLY A 565 -16.86 19.48 3.42
N LYS A 566 -15.54 19.28 3.47
CA LYS A 566 -14.51 20.31 3.73
C LYS A 566 -13.93 20.92 2.45
N TYR A 567 -13.77 20.12 1.38
CA TYR A 567 -13.12 20.49 0.12
C TYR A 567 -14.11 20.78 -1.04
N VAL A 568 -15.27 21.36 -0.75
CA VAL A 568 -16.40 21.38 -1.71
C VAL A 568 -16.18 22.21 -2.97
N GLN A 569 -15.21 23.13 -2.96
CA GLN A 569 -14.81 23.92 -4.13
C GLN A 569 -14.01 23.12 -5.17
N ILE A 570 -13.52 21.92 -4.84
CA ILE A 570 -12.73 21.06 -5.74
C ILE A 570 -13.46 19.73 -5.95
N PRO A 571 -14.08 19.50 -7.13
CA PRO A 571 -14.80 18.26 -7.43
C PRO A 571 -13.94 16.99 -7.30
N ASP A 572 -12.64 17.11 -7.59
CA ASP A 572 -11.69 15.99 -7.60
C ASP A 572 -11.30 15.51 -6.18
N ALA A 573 -11.53 16.33 -5.14
CA ALA A 573 -11.29 15.95 -3.74
C ALA A 573 -12.31 14.91 -3.22
N TYR A 574 -13.39 14.66 -3.97
CA TYR A 574 -14.40 13.62 -3.70
C TYR A 574 -14.71 12.78 -4.95
N ALA A 575 -13.74 12.63 -5.86
CA ALA A 575 -13.95 11.96 -7.13
C ALA A 575 -14.41 10.50 -6.99
N SER A 576 -13.89 9.73 -6.04
CA SER A 576 -14.35 8.36 -5.78
C SER A 576 -15.79 8.32 -5.31
N LEU A 577 -16.14 9.19 -4.36
CA LEU A 577 -17.48 9.31 -3.79
C LEU A 577 -18.50 9.72 -4.88
N ASN A 578 -18.14 10.69 -5.71
CA ASN A 578 -18.96 11.13 -6.84
C ASN A 578 -19.15 10.01 -7.89
N LYS A 579 -18.11 9.21 -8.18
CA LYS A 579 -18.21 8.02 -9.04
C LYS A 579 -19.12 6.96 -8.41
N ALA A 580 -18.95 6.67 -7.11
CA ALA A 580 -19.74 5.67 -6.40
C ALA A 580 -21.23 6.02 -6.31
N LEU A 581 -21.57 7.30 -6.06
CA LEU A 581 -22.94 7.80 -6.14
C LEU A 581 -23.53 7.65 -7.55
N ARG A 582 -22.75 7.97 -8.60
CA ARG A 582 -23.19 7.79 -9.99
C ARG A 582 -23.47 6.32 -10.31
N HIS A 583 -22.61 5.39 -9.90
CA HIS A 583 -22.86 3.95 -10.08
C HIS A 583 -24.18 3.53 -9.39
N ALA A 584 -24.39 3.94 -8.14
CA ALA A 584 -25.62 3.66 -7.41
C ALA A 584 -26.88 4.24 -8.11
N ALA A 585 -26.79 5.48 -8.61
CA ALA A 585 -27.90 6.14 -9.31
C ALA A 585 -28.26 5.48 -10.65
N ILE A 586 -27.26 5.00 -11.40
CA ILE A 586 -27.48 4.23 -12.64
C ILE A 586 -28.32 2.98 -12.37
N HIS A 587 -27.98 2.22 -11.33
CA HIS A 587 -28.72 1.00 -10.96
C HIS A 587 -30.10 1.28 -10.33
N ALA A 588 -30.27 2.41 -9.64
CA ALA A 588 -31.57 2.87 -9.14
C ALA A 588 -32.47 3.48 -10.25
N LYS A 589 -31.92 3.67 -11.45
CA LYS A 589 -32.54 4.37 -12.59
C LYS A 589 -32.94 5.79 -12.22
N ARG A 590 -31.95 6.60 -11.81
CA ARG A 590 -32.13 7.99 -11.38
C ARG A 590 -31.07 8.91 -11.99
N GLN A 591 -31.51 10.10 -12.38
CA GLN A 591 -30.63 11.20 -12.76
C GLN A 591 -30.08 11.86 -11.48
N LEU A 592 -28.78 11.75 -11.25
CA LEU A 592 -28.13 12.19 -10.02
C LEU A 592 -27.71 13.66 -10.07
N TYR A 593 -28.15 14.44 -9.09
CA TYR A 593 -27.63 15.76 -8.76
C TYR A 593 -26.91 15.68 -7.42
N VAL A 594 -25.62 16.02 -7.41
CA VAL A 594 -24.82 16.11 -6.19
C VAL A 594 -24.61 17.58 -5.85
N LEU A 595 -25.08 18.01 -4.68
CA LEU A 595 -24.86 19.36 -4.15
C LEU A 595 -23.82 19.25 -3.04
N SER A 596 -22.66 19.88 -3.21
CA SER A 596 -21.54 19.78 -2.25
C SER A 596 -21.40 21.06 -1.47
N GLU A 597 -21.68 21.02 -0.16
CA GLU A 597 -21.70 22.21 0.69
C GLU A 597 -20.82 22.07 1.94
N HIS A 598 -20.34 23.19 2.44
CA HIS A 598 -19.56 23.28 3.68
C HIS A 598 -20.35 24.08 4.71
N LEU A 599 -20.51 23.51 5.91
CA LEU A 599 -21.28 24.12 7.00
C LEU A 599 -20.36 24.74 8.06
N GLU A 600 -19.48 25.65 7.63
CA GLU A 600 -18.61 26.40 8.53
C GLU A 600 -19.36 27.61 9.12
N LEU A 601 -19.67 27.55 10.41
CA LEU A 601 -20.17 28.70 11.18
C LEU A 601 -19.06 29.73 11.37
N SER A 602 -19.37 31.02 11.20
CA SER A 602 -18.45 32.11 11.53
C SER A 602 -19.20 33.41 11.85
N ASP A 603 -18.58 34.30 12.63
CA ASP A 603 -19.15 35.58 13.04
C ASP A 603 -19.11 36.69 11.94
N ASP A 604 -18.75 36.32 10.71
CA ASP A 604 -18.71 37.22 9.55
C ASP A 604 -20.09 37.25 8.87
N LEU A 605 -20.62 38.46 8.63
CA LEU A 605 -21.92 38.67 8.00
C LEU A 605 -22.01 38.00 6.62
N GLN A 606 -20.95 38.09 5.80
CA GLN A 606 -21.00 37.55 4.44
C GLN A 606 -21.03 36.01 4.44
N ARG A 607 -20.24 35.39 5.32
CA ARG A 607 -20.27 33.93 5.52
C ARG A 607 -21.56 33.43 6.18
N THR A 608 -22.27 34.31 6.88
CA THR A 608 -23.59 33.98 7.45
C THR A 608 -24.64 33.82 6.35
N GLU A 609 -24.56 34.60 5.27
CA GLU A 609 -25.39 34.43 4.08
C GLU A 609 -25.06 33.11 3.35
N ASP A 610 -23.75 32.83 3.14
CA ASP A 610 -23.28 31.56 2.56
C ASP A 610 -23.78 30.34 3.36
N TYR A 611 -23.68 30.39 4.70
CA TYR A 611 -24.14 29.33 5.60
C TYR A 611 -25.65 29.08 5.50
N ASN A 612 -26.46 30.15 5.40
CA ASN A 612 -27.90 30.03 5.25
C ASN A 612 -28.27 29.43 3.88
N SER A 613 -27.62 29.89 2.80
CA SER A 613 -27.77 29.35 1.44
C SER A 613 -27.45 27.85 1.37
N ALA A 614 -26.31 27.43 1.96
CA ALA A 614 -25.92 26.04 2.06
C ALA A 614 -26.99 25.18 2.78
N TRP A 615 -27.59 25.70 3.86
CA TRP A 615 -28.70 25.01 4.53
C TRP A 615 -29.98 24.93 3.71
N GLU A 616 -30.32 25.97 2.93
CA GLU A 616 -31.46 25.92 2.02
C GLU A 616 -31.27 24.86 0.92
N MET A 617 -30.05 24.72 0.39
CA MET A 617 -29.71 23.68 -0.59
C MET A 617 -29.74 22.27 0.02
N ILE A 618 -29.21 22.08 1.24
CA ILE A 618 -29.24 20.79 1.95
C ILE A 618 -30.69 20.35 2.25
N LYS A 619 -31.56 21.28 2.65
CA LYS A 619 -32.99 21.01 2.93
C LYS A 619 -33.80 20.60 1.68
N GLN A 620 -33.29 20.90 0.47
CA GLN A 620 -33.89 20.48 -0.80
C GLN A 620 -33.39 19.10 -1.28
N CYS A 621 -32.46 18.46 -0.55
CA CYS A 621 -31.93 17.16 -0.90
C CYS A 621 -32.73 16.00 -0.31
N HIS A 622 -32.76 14.89 -1.04
CA HIS A 622 -33.46 13.66 -0.68
C HIS A 622 -32.59 12.70 0.16
N GLY A 623 -31.32 13.02 0.33
CA GLY A 623 -30.36 12.29 1.15
C GLY A 623 -29.09 13.09 1.40
N ILE A 624 -28.36 12.73 2.46
CA ILE A 624 -27.17 13.42 2.95
C ILE A 624 -26.01 12.44 3.08
N VAL A 625 -24.84 12.82 2.59
CA VAL A 625 -23.57 12.12 2.78
C VAL A 625 -22.61 13.00 3.56
N VAL A 626 -22.02 12.45 4.62
CA VAL A 626 -20.88 13.09 5.31
C VAL A 626 -19.64 12.24 5.01
N PRO A 627 -18.71 12.72 4.16
CA PRO A 627 -17.51 11.99 3.81
C PRO A 627 -16.45 12.03 4.91
N GLY A 628 -15.40 11.23 4.70
CA GLY A 628 -14.17 11.26 5.46
C GLY A 628 -13.52 12.65 5.50
N GLY A 629 -12.49 12.78 6.34
CA GLY A 629 -11.74 14.03 6.50
C GLY A 629 -10.81 13.98 7.69
N PHE A 630 -10.07 15.07 7.89
CA PHE A 630 -9.06 15.19 8.94
C PHE A 630 -8.97 16.61 9.49
N GLY A 631 -8.66 16.73 10.77
CA GLY A 631 -8.55 17.97 11.53
C GLY A 631 -9.89 18.62 11.87
N GLY A 632 -9.91 19.45 12.91
CA GLY A 632 -11.14 20.01 13.51
C GLY A 632 -11.95 21.02 12.66
N ARG A 633 -11.62 21.23 11.39
CA ARG A 633 -12.32 22.22 10.54
C ARG A 633 -13.63 21.66 9.98
N GLY A 634 -14.72 22.41 10.11
CA GLY A 634 -16.04 22.02 9.61
C GLY A 634 -16.75 20.90 10.37
N ILE A 635 -16.20 20.45 11.51
CA ILE A 635 -16.73 19.31 12.28
C ILE A 635 -18.12 19.61 12.86
N GLU A 636 -18.33 20.77 13.49
CA GLU A 636 -19.63 21.14 14.06
C GLU A 636 -20.73 21.27 13.00
N GLY A 637 -20.38 21.70 11.78
CA GLY A 637 -21.27 21.67 10.62
C GLY A 637 -21.69 20.25 10.21
N LYS A 638 -20.73 19.32 10.15
CA LYS A 638 -21.00 17.90 9.90
C LYS A 638 -21.89 17.27 10.99
N ILE A 639 -21.65 17.60 12.26
CA ILE A 639 -22.48 17.17 13.40
C ILE A 639 -23.91 17.73 13.26
N ALA A 640 -24.06 19.00 12.87
CA ALA A 640 -25.37 19.60 12.64
C ALA A 640 -26.12 18.94 11.46
N ALA A 641 -25.43 18.57 10.38
CA ALA A 641 -26.02 17.79 9.29
C ALA A 641 -26.49 16.39 9.73
N CYS A 642 -25.71 15.69 10.57
CA CYS A 642 -26.11 14.41 11.16
C CYS A 642 -27.40 14.56 12.00
N LYS A 643 -27.48 15.63 12.82
CA LYS A 643 -28.66 15.96 13.64
C LYS A 643 -29.88 16.20 12.77
N TYR A 644 -29.74 17.06 11.76
CA TYR A 644 -30.83 17.38 10.83
C TYR A 644 -31.36 16.12 10.14
N ALA A 645 -30.47 15.25 9.65
CA ALA A 645 -30.87 14.00 9.02
C ALA A 645 -31.69 13.11 9.98
N ARG A 646 -31.17 12.88 11.19
CA ARG A 646 -31.82 12.10 12.25
C ARG A 646 -33.19 12.63 12.62
N GLU A 647 -33.33 13.93 12.80
CA GLU A 647 -34.57 14.56 13.31
C GLU A 647 -35.65 14.71 12.23
N ASN A 648 -35.28 14.71 10.95
CA ASN A 648 -36.19 14.91 9.83
C ASN A 648 -36.40 13.63 8.98
N ASN A 649 -35.88 12.49 9.44
CA ASN A 649 -35.93 11.19 8.74
C ASN A 649 -35.30 11.21 7.33
N ILE A 650 -34.28 12.05 7.10
CA ILE A 650 -33.63 12.17 5.79
C ILE A 650 -32.56 11.08 5.64
N PRO A 651 -32.59 10.26 4.56
CA PRO A 651 -31.59 9.24 4.27
C PRO A 651 -30.14 9.73 4.43
N PHE A 652 -29.35 9.04 5.25
CA PHE A 652 -28.01 9.45 5.66
C PHE A 652 -26.97 8.35 5.47
N LEU A 653 -25.79 8.74 4.95
CA LEU A 653 -24.59 7.91 4.90
C LEU A 653 -23.37 8.68 5.46
N GLY A 654 -22.84 8.23 6.59
CA GLY A 654 -21.59 8.71 7.17
C GLY A 654 -20.43 7.78 6.82
N ILE A 655 -19.35 8.31 6.23
CA ILE A 655 -18.17 7.54 5.80
C ILE A 655 -16.96 7.98 6.64
N CYS A 656 -16.28 7.03 7.28
CA CYS A 656 -15.15 7.25 8.17
C CYS A 656 -15.50 8.33 9.22
N LEU A 657 -14.95 9.54 9.09
CA LEU A 657 -15.31 10.72 9.90
C LEU A 657 -16.82 10.98 9.96
N GLY A 658 -17.60 10.67 8.93
CA GLY A 658 -19.06 10.81 8.96
C GLY A 658 -19.75 9.91 9.99
N MET A 659 -19.27 8.67 10.17
CA MET A 659 -19.74 7.79 11.25
C MET A 659 -19.35 8.32 12.63
N GLN A 660 -18.15 8.89 12.75
CA GLN A 660 -17.65 9.50 13.98
C GLN A 660 -18.48 10.75 14.37
N CYS A 661 -18.78 11.63 13.42
CA CYS A 661 -19.67 12.77 13.61
C CYS A 661 -21.08 12.34 14.04
N ALA A 662 -21.63 11.29 13.45
CA ALA A 662 -22.94 10.75 13.84
C ALA A 662 -22.94 10.19 15.28
N ALA A 663 -21.89 9.47 15.69
CA ALA A 663 -21.75 8.98 17.07
C ALA A 663 -21.62 10.14 18.09
N ILE A 664 -20.86 11.19 17.75
CA ILE A 664 -20.72 12.40 18.58
C ILE A 664 -22.06 13.15 18.69
N GLU A 665 -22.76 13.35 17.58
CA GLU A 665 -24.10 13.98 17.54
C GLU A 665 -25.08 13.27 18.48
N PHE A 666 -25.17 11.95 18.35
CA PHE A 666 -26.09 11.13 19.13
C PHE A 666 -25.73 11.09 20.62
N ALA A 667 -24.43 11.08 20.94
CA ALA A 667 -23.94 11.18 22.32
C ALA A 667 -24.37 12.49 22.99
N ARG A 668 -24.23 13.62 22.26
CA ARG A 668 -24.61 14.96 22.74
C ARG A 668 -26.12 15.12 22.89
N ASN A 669 -26.89 14.87 21.82
CA ASN A 669 -28.31 15.23 21.75
C ASN A 669 -29.26 14.17 22.34
N VAL A 670 -28.91 12.87 22.27
CA VAL A 670 -29.80 11.78 22.71
C VAL A 670 -29.32 11.16 24.04
N CYS A 671 -28.03 10.89 24.19
CA CYS A 671 -27.48 10.25 25.40
C CYS A 671 -27.13 11.23 26.54
N GLY A 672 -27.36 12.52 26.34
CA GLY A 672 -27.12 13.58 27.33
C GLY A 672 -25.65 13.81 27.70
N ILE A 673 -24.71 13.29 26.92
CA ILE A 673 -23.27 13.45 27.17
C ILE A 673 -22.85 14.82 26.63
N LYS A 674 -23.01 15.85 27.47
CA LYS A 674 -22.55 17.21 27.16
C LYS A 674 -21.05 17.21 26.89
N ASP A 675 -20.66 18.00 25.88
CA ASP A 675 -19.29 18.16 25.42
C ASP A 675 -18.61 16.87 24.91
N ALA A 676 -19.39 15.85 24.57
CA ALA A 676 -18.91 14.68 23.84
C ALA A 676 -18.16 15.08 22.55
N ASN A 677 -16.97 14.54 22.33
CA ASN A 677 -16.14 14.88 21.17
C ASN A 677 -15.14 13.77 20.80
N SER A 678 -14.33 14.02 19.75
CA SER A 678 -13.16 13.23 19.38
C SER A 678 -11.89 13.77 20.00
N THR A 679 -11.03 12.86 20.47
CA THR A 679 -9.65 13.16 20.89
C THR A 679 -8.74 13.69 19.77
N GLU A 680 -9.18 13.62 18.51
CA GLU A 680 -8.55 14.32 17.38
C GLU A 680 -8.70 15.84 17.49
N PHE A 681 -9.90 16.31 17.86
CA PHE A 681 -10.28 17.73 17.81
C PHE A 681 -10.12 18.43 19.15
N ASP A 682 -10.43 17.73 20.25
CA ASP A 682 -10.29 18.21 21.61
C ASP A 682 -9.52 17.18 22.45
N LYS A 683 -8.39 17.60 23.01
CA LYS A 683 -7.53 16.75 23.86
C LYS A 683 -7.81 16.92 25.36
N THR A 684 -8.74 17.80 25.73
CA THR A 684 -9.08 18.11 27.13
C THR A 684 -10.23 17.26 27.67
N ILE A 685 -11.09 16.73 26.78
CA ILE A 685 -12.20 15.82 27.13
C ILE A 685 -11.71 14.53 27.78
N VAL A 686 -12.43 14.07 28.81
CA VAL A 686 -12.09 12.88 29.61
C VAL A 686 -13.29 11.95 29.83
N GLY A 687 -13.01 10.68 30.12
CA GLY A 687 -14.04 9.71 30.50
C GLY A 687 -15.08 9.49 29.39
N GLN A 688 -16.37 9.61 29.73
CA GLN A 688 -17.48 9.39 28.78
C GLN A 688 -17.59 10.45 27.68
N GLN A 689 -16.93 11.61 27.81
CA GLN A 689 -16.90 12.64 26.76
C GLN A 689 -16.02 12.22 25.58
N GLN A 690 -15.10 11.29 25.78
CA GLN A 690 -14.27 10.69 24.73
C GLN A 690 -15.08 9.68 23.92
N VAL A 691 -15.96 10.16 23.03
CA VAL A 691 -16.77 9.31 22.16
C VAL A 691 -15.91 8.69 21.06
N VAL A 692 -14.88 9.40 20.59
CA VAL A 692 -13.95 8.94 19.56
C VAL A 692 -12.50 9.08 20.05
N VAL A 693 -11.74 8.00 19.97
CA VAL A 693 -10.41 7.84 20.57
C VAL A 693 -9.37 7.39 19.54
N ASP A 694 -8.13 7.83 19.71
CA ASP A 694 -6.98 7.32 18.95
C ASP A 694 -6.76 5.83 19.28
N MET A 695 -6.91 4.95 18.29
CA MET A 695 -6.84 3.49 18.51
C MET A 695 -6.03 2.79 17.40
N PRO A 696 -4.72 3.13 17.27
CA PRO A 696 -3.91 2.71 16.16
C PRO A 696 -3.62 1.21 16.21
N GLU A 697 -3.22 0.66 15.07
CA GLU A 697 -2.88 -0.75 14.94
C GLU A 697 -1.44 -1.02 15.33
N HIS A 698 -1.24 -2.11 16.08
CA HIS A 698 0.06 -2.54 16.57
C HIS A 698 0.44 -3.87 15.89
N LYS A 699 1.02 -3.78 14.69
CA LYS A 699 1.36 -4.96 13.85
C LYS A 699 2.64 -5.71 14.28
N GLY A 700 3.21 -5.34 15.42
CA GLY A 700 4.46 -5.88 15.97
C GLY A 700 5.71 -5.38 15.22
N GLU A 701 6.87 -5.51 15.86
CA GLU A 701 8.15 -4.93 15.42
C GLU A 701 8.50 -5.24 13.94
N LYS A 702 8.13 -6.44 13.45
CA LYS A 702 8.40 -6.90 12.07
C LYS A 702 7.64 -6.15 10.97
N LYS A 703 6.58 -5.38 11.29
CA LYS A 703 5.77 -4.63 10.31
C LYS A 703 5.67 -3.13 10.60
N GLY A 704 6.51 -2.62 11.50
CA GLY A 704 6.56 -1.21 11.90
C GLY A 704 6.53 -1.04 13.42
N MET A 705 7.30 -0.09 13.93
CA MET A 705 7.29 0.28 15.35
C MET A 705 6.29 1.41 15.60
N GLY A 706 5.58 1.35 16.73
CA GLY A 706 4.58 2.35 17.13
C GLY A 706 3.17 2.08 16.62
N GLY A 707 2.30 3.08 16.74
CA GLY A 707 0.90 2.99 16.32
C GLY A 707 0.73 3.28 14.82
N THR A 708 0.38 2.25 14.05
CA THR A 708 0.13 2.35 12.60
C THR A 708 -1.32 2.69 12.28
N MET A 709 -1.58 3.26 11.10
CA MET A 709 -2.94 3.55 10.62
C MET A 709 -3.70 2.25 10.29
N ARG A 710 -5.02 2.21 10.56
CA ARG A 710 -5.92 1.16 10.04
C ARG A 710 -6.13 1.40 8.55
N LEU A 711 -5.31 0.70 7.76
CA LEU A 711 -5.11 0.92 6.32
C LEU A 711 -5.27 -0.40 5.53
N GLY A 712 -5.82 -0.32 4.31
CA GLY A 712 -5.99 -1.45 3.38
C GLY A 712 -7.30 -2.24 3.57
N LEU A 713 -7.44 -3.35 2.84
CA LEU A 713 -8.62 -4.22 2.85
C LEU A 713 -8.70 -5.04 4.14
N ARG A 714 -9.74 -4.84 4.95
CA ARG A 714 -9.99 -5.58 6.21
C ARG A 714 -11.34 -6.25 6.21
N GLU A 715 -11.46 -7.30 7.03
CA GLU A 715 -12.69 -8.06 7.17
C GLU A 715 -13.57 -7.49 8.30
N THR A 716 -14.82 -7.15 7.97
CA THR A 716 -15.87 -6.73 8.90
C THR A 716 -16.95 -7.80 9.01
N ILE A 717 -17.36 -8.15 10.23
CA ILE A 717 -18.38 -9.15 10.54
C ILE A 717 -19.67 -8.47 11.01
N PHE A 718 -20.82 -8.84 10.44
CA PHE A 718 -22.13 -8.41 10.94
C PHE A 718 -22.54 -9.15 12.23
N LEU A 719 -22.91 -8.38 13.26
CA LEU A 719 -23.30 -8.86 14.59
C LEU A 719 -24.76 -9.33 14.67
N THR A 720 -25.60 -8.82 13.77
CA THR A 720 -27.03 -9.17 13.62
C THR A 720 -27.35 -9.53 12.16
N ASP A 721 -28.35 -10.37 11.99
CA ASP A 721 -28.93 -10.70 10.68
C ASP A 721 -30.01 -9.66 10.26
N HIS A 722 -30.42 -8.80 11.21
CA HIS A 722 -31.46 -7.76 11.10
C HIS A 722 -30.85 -6.36 11.03
N CYS A 723 -30.07 -6.12 9.97
CA CYS A 723 -29.59 -4.79 9.59
C CYS A 723 -29.69 -4.61 8.06
N LYS A 724 -29.87 -3.37 7.62
CA LYS A 724 -30.15 -3.02 6.22
C LYS A 724 -28.93 -3.28 5.35
N LEU A 725 -27.73 -2.91 5.81
CA LEU A 725 -26.50 -3.15 5.08
C LEU A 725 -26.22 -4.64 4.84
N ARG A 726 -26.40 -5.51 5.85
CA ARG A 726 -26.19 -6.96 5.67
C ARG A 726 -27.11 -7.56 4.60
N LYS A 727 -28.36 -7.06 4.50
CA LYS A 727 -29.29 -7.45 3.44
C LYS A 727 -28.84 -6.94 2.06
N LEU A 728 -28.28 -5.73 1.98
CA LEU A 728 -27.76 -5.14 0.73
C LEU A 728 -26.46 -5.81 0.25
N TYR A 729 -25.54 -6.16 1.16
CA TYR A 729 -24.33 -6.93 0.83
C TYR A 729 -24.60 -8.41 0.53
N GLY A 730 -25.69 -8.97 1.05
CA GLY A 730 -26.02 -10.40 0.90
C GLY A 730 -25.10 -11.36 1.65
N SER A 731 -24.15 -10.85 2.45
CA SER A 731 -23.16 -11.64 3.20
C SER A 731 -23.13 -11.26 4.68
N ARG A 732 -22.74 -12.21 5.54
CA ARG A 732 -22.47 -11.96 6.97
C ARG A 732 -21.08 -11.33 7.21
N VAL A 733 -20.19 -11.48 6.24
CA VAL A 733 -18.79 -11.07 6.30
C VAL A 733 -18.48 -10.29 5.02
N ILE A 734 -17.89 -9.11 5.18
CA ILE A 734 -17.51 -8.24 4.06
C ILE A 734 -16.04 -7.85 4.19
N ASN A 735 -15.40 -7.57 3.06
CA ASN A 735 -14.03 -7.06 3.01
C ASN A 735 -14.08 -5.66 2.39
N GLU A 736 -13.63 -4.66 3.14
CA GLU A 736 -13.72 -3.25 2.76
C GLU A 736 -12.41 -2.51 3.08
N ARG A 737 -12.14 -1.42 2.37
CA ARG A 737 -10.87 -0.69 2.49
C ARG A 737 -10.96 0.39 3.58
N HIS A 738 -10.00 0.41 4.49
CA HIS A 738 -9.89 1.42 5.54
C HIS A 738 -8.77 2.41 5.28
N ARG A 739 -8.93 3.65 5.78
CA ARG A 739 -7.91 4.71 5.79
C ARG A 739 -8.11 5.65 6.98
N HIS A 740 -7.94 5.16 8.20
CA HIS A 740 -8.20 5.96 9.40
C HIS A 740 -7.37 5.54 10.62
N ARG A 741 -7.44 6.34 11.69
CA ARG A 741 -6.71 6.12 12.95
C ARG A 741 -7.59 6.19 14.20
N TYR A 742 -8.74 6.84 14.10
CA TYR A 742 -9.64 7.13 15.22
C TYR A 742 -10.86 6.21 15.19
N GLU A 743 -11.23 5.71 16.36
CA GLU A 743 -12.29 4.72 16.54
C GLU A 743 -13.32 5.17 17.58
N VAL A 744 -14.57 4.70 17.44
CA VAL A 744 -15.60 4.96 18.46
C VAL A 744 -15.22 4.20 19.73
N ASN A 745 -15.17 4.91 20.86
CA ASN A 745 -14.72 4.38 22.14
C ASN A 745 -15.62 3.24 22.63
N PRO A 746 -15.11 2.00 22.77
CA PRO A 746 -15.92 0.84 23.18
C PRO A 746 -16.60 1.02 24.54
N ARG A 747 -16.07 1.88 25.42
CA ARG A 747 -16.69 2.21 26.72
C ARG A 747 -18.01 2.99 26.59
N VAL A 748 -18.24 3.66 25.46
CA VAL A 748 -19.44 4.48 25.22
C VAL A 748 -20.45 3.74 24.32
N VAL A 749 -19.98 2.85 23.45
CA VAL A 749 -20.78 2.05 22.49
C VAL A 749 -22.03 1.39 23.11
N PRO A 750 -22.00 0.69 24.27
CA PRO A 750 -23.20 0.08 24.86
C PRO A 750 -24.30 1.10 25.17
N LYS A 751 -23.93 2.29 25.69
CA LYS A 751 -24.86 3.37 26.04
C LYS A 751 -25.53 3.97 24.79
N LEU A 752 -24.76 4.19 23.71
CA LEU A 752 -25.29 4.64 22.42
C LEU A 752 -26.26 3.59 21.83
N SER A 753 -25.88 2.31 21.92
CA SER A 753 -26.69 1.19 21.40
C SER A 753 -28.02 1.05 22.11
N GLN A 754 -28.01 1.10 23.45
CA GLN A 754 -29.23 1.06 24.27
C GLN A 754 -30.18 2.23 23.98
N ALA A 755 -29.63 3.41 23.68
CA ALA A 755 -30.42 4.60 23.30
C ALA A 755 -30.93 4.58 21.83
N GLY A 756 -30.52 3.61 21.00
CA GLY A 756 -31.09 3.37 19.66
C GLY A 756 -30.11 3.46 18.49
N LEU A 757 -28.86 3.87 18.71
CA LEU A 757 -27.82 3.91 17.67
C LEU A 757 -27.07 2.57 17.66
N LEU A 758 -27.57 1.60 16.88
CA LEU A 758 -27.17 0.19 16.93
C LEU A 758 -25.87 -0.04 16.17
N PHE A 759 -24.82 -0.51 16.85
CA PHE A 759 -23.59 -0.95 16.21
C PHE A 759 -23.77 -2.38 15.68
N VAL A 760 -23.80 -2.54 14.36
CA VAL A 760 -24.21 -3.79 13.68
C VAL A 760 -23.05 -4.53 13.03
N GLY A 761 -21.86 -3.93 12.95
CA GLY A 761 -20.66 -4.53 12.35
C GLY A 761 -19.37 -4.21 13.11
N MET A 762 -18.44 -5.16 13.12
CA MET A 762 -17.21 -5.14 13.91
C MET A 762 -16.05 -5.74 13.12
N GLY A 763 -14.82 -5.21 13.26
CA GLY A 763 -13.63 -5.72 12.58
C GLY A 763 -13.17 -7.09 13.10
N ARG A 764 -12.60 -7.93 12.22
CA ARG A 764 -12.12 -9.29 12.56
C ARG A 764 -10.65 -9.38 13.01
N ASP A 765 -9.82 -8.37 12.74
CA ASP A 765 -8.34 -8.41 12.87
C ASP A 765 -7.79 -8.63 14.30
N GLU A 766 -8.65 -8.99 15.24
CA GLU A 766 -8.40 -9.05 16.66
C GLU A 766 -8.33 -10.52 17.12
N LYS A 767 -7.13 -10.94 17.55
CA LYS A 767 -6.90 -12.24 18.21
C LYS A 767 -7.66 -12.30 19.54
N LEU A 768 -8.95 -12.67 19.49
CA LEU A 768 -9.83 -12.79 20.66
C LEU A 768 -9.08 -13.35 21.88
N PRO A 769 -9.16 -12.71 23.06
CA PRO A 769 -8.30 -13.04 24.19
C PRO A 769 -8.47 -14.51 24.62
N ASN A 770 -7.34 -15.14 24.96
CA ASN A 770 -7.23 -16.55 25.28
C ASN A 770 -7.88 -16.89 26.64
N ILE A 771 -9.20 -17.03 26.69
CA ILE A 771 -9.88 -17.63 27.84
C ILE A 771 -9.64 -19.14 27.83
N GLY A 772 -8.64 -19.60 28.60
CA GLY A 772 -8.41 -21.03 28.85
C GLY A 772 -7.57 -21.78 27.80
N GLY A 773 -6.68 -21.10 27.09
CA GLY A 773 -5.63 -21.75 26.28
C GLY A 773 -6.04 -22.26 24.89
N ASN A 774 -7.29 -22.06 24.47
CA ASN A 774 -7.73 -22.23 23.08
C ASN A 774 -8.38 -20.93 22.58
N PRO A 775 -8.06 -20.45 21.36
CA PRO A 775 -8.71 -19.27 20.80
C PRO A 775 -10.18 -19.59 20.47
N LEU A 776 -11.10 -19.13 21.32
CA LEU A 776 -12.54 -19.30 21.11
C LEU A 776 -12.98 -18.49 19.88
N PRO A 777 -13.47 -19.13 18.79
CA PRO A 777 -13.94 -18.39 17.64
C PRO A 777 -15.15 -17.52 17.99
N TYR A 778 -15.43 -16.48 17.18
CA TYR A 778 -16.69 -15.70 17.28
C TYR A 778 -17.94 -16.61 17.37
N ALA A 779 -17.95 -17.74 16.66
CA ALA A 779 -19.01 -18.74 16.73
C ALA A 779 -19.18 -19.39 18.13
N ALA A 780 -18.11 -19.46 18.94
CA ALA A 780 -18.16 -19.94 20.32
C ALA A 780 -18.64 -18.88 21.31
N LEU A 781 -18.26 -17.59 21.13
CA LEU A 781 -18.84 -16.48 21.90
C LEU A 781 -20.35 -16.30 21.61
N VAL A 782 -20.77 -16.47 20.35
CA VAL A 782 -22.20 -16.48 19.96
C VAL A 782 -22.93 -17.73 20.48
N LYS A 783 -22.25 -18.86 20.68
CA LYS A 783 -22.83 -20.02 21.40
C LYS A 783 -22.93 -19.77 22.90
N ALA A 784 -21.89 -19.24 23.55
CA ALA A 784 -21.88 -18.95 24.99
C ALA A 784 -22.97 -17.94 25.39
N SER A 785 -23.09 -16.84 24.65
CA SER A 785 -24.15 -15.84 24.85
C SER A 785 -25.57 -16.36 24.57
N LYS A 786 -25.74 -17.40 23.74
CA LYS A 786 -27.03 -18.11 23.63
C LYS A 786 -27.35 -18.95 24.88
N TYR A 787 -26.35 -19.59 25.50
CA TYR A 787 -26.53 -20.40 26.70
C TYR A 787 -26.77 -19.57 27.97
N GLU A 788 -26.07 -18.45 28.17
CA GLU A 788 -26.31 -17.58 29.32
C GLU A 788 -27.69 -16.90 29.28
N ASN A 789 -28.15 -16.48 28.08
CA ASN A 789 -29.46 -15.87 27.93
C ASN A 789 -30.61 -16.85 28.13
N LEU A 790 -30.44 -18.15 27.82
CA LEU A 790 -31.44 -19.17 28.17
C LEU A 790 -31.66 -19.23 29.70
N ARG A 791 -30.57 -19.29 30.48
CA ARG A 791 -30.66 -19.28 31.96
C ARG A 791 -31.28 -18.00 32.51
N LYS A 792 -30.82 -16.82 32.08
CA LYS A 792 -31.33 -15.53 32.59
C LYS A 792 -32.79 -15.25 32.22
N VAL A 793 -33.28 -15.79 31.11
CA VAL A 793 -34.70 -15.69 30.72
C VAL A 793 -35.57 -16.66 31.51
N GLU A 794 -35.07 -17.85 31.85
CA GLU A 794 -35.77 -18.79 32.74
C GLU A 794 -35.80 -18.31 34.20
N GLU A 795 -34.75 -17.64 34.69
CA GLU A 795 -34.65 -17.21 36.10
C GLU A 795 -35.41 -15.91 36.44
N ASN A 796 -35.62 -14.98 35.49
CA ASN A 796 -36.14 -13.64 35.79
C ASN A 796 -37.65 -13.41 35.55
N GLY A 797 -38.40 -14.40 35.06
CA GLY A 797 -39.87 -14.35 35.03
C GLY A 797 -40.51 -13.16 34.29
N ILE A 798 -39.80 -12.55 33.34
CA ILE A 798 -40.31 -11.41 32.56
C ILE A 798 -41.27 -11.95 31.50
N GLU A 799 -42.51 -11.44 31.46
CA GLU A 799 -43.40 -11.63 30.32
C GLU A 799 -42.80 -10.93 29.08
N VAL A 800 -42.04 -11.67 28.29
CA VAL A 800 -41.48 -11.17 27.02
C VAL A 800 -42.58 -11.19 25.96
N ASP A 801 -42.98 -9.99 25.55
CA ASP A 801 -43.92 -9.77 24.44
C ASP A 801 -43.48 -10.52 23.16
N ARG A 802 -44.45 -11.03 22.40
CA ARG A 802 -44.26 -12.02 21.32
C ARG A 802 -43.71 -11.44 20.01
N ASN A 803 -43.01 -10.31 20.07
CA ASN A 803 -42.53 -9.60 18.89
C ASN A 803 -41.05 -9.94 18.60
N THR A 804 -40.77 -10.52 17.42
CA THR A 804 -39.46 -11.08 17.08
C THR A 804 -38.35 -10.04 17.08
N ASP A 805 -38.63 -8.86 16.54
CA ASP A 805 -37.65 -7.78 16.36
C ASP A 805 -37.10 -7.28 17.71
N THR A 806 -37.96 -7.19 18.73
CA THR A 806 -37.57 -6.80 20.10
C THR A 806 -36.59 -7.80 20.71
N ARG A 807 -36.80 -9.09 20.48
CA ARG A 807 -35.94 -10.16 20.99
C ARG A 807 -34.55 -10.14 20.32
N GLU A 808 -34.50 -9.84 19.02
CA GLU A 808 -33.25 -9.80 18.28
C GLU A 808 -32.45 -8.52 18.52
N GLN A 809 -33.13 -7.39 18.76
CA GLN A 809 -32.49 -6.18 19.30
C GLN A 809 -31.87 -6.45 20.67
N ALA A 810 -32.59 -7.10 21.59
CA ALA A 810 -32.06 -7.46 22.91
C ALA A 810 -30.82 -8.38 22.81
N LEU A 811 -30.84 -9.35 21.90
CA LEU A 811 -29.68 -10.21 21.62
C LEU A 811 -28.49 -9.44 21.04
N LEU A 812 -28.71 -8.42 20.19
CA LEU A 812 -27.66 -7.55 19.70
C LEU A 812 -27.04 -6.72 20.83
N LEU A 813 -27.86 -6.09 21.66
CA LEU A 813 -27.39 -5.29 22.81
C LEU A 813 -26.56 -6.14 23.78
N SER A 814 -27.01 -7.35 24.10
CA SER A 814 -26.27 -8.31 24.94
C SER A 814 -24.90 -8.67 24.35
N LYS A 815 -24.80 -8.90 23.03
CA LYS A 815 -23.50 -9.16 22.36
C LYS A 815 -22.57 -7.95 22.46
N ILE A 816 -23.08 -6.74 22.20
CA ILE A 816 -22.31 -5.50 22.25
C ILE A 816 -21.73 -5.28 23.64
N GLU A 817 -22.55 -5.45 24.69
CA GLU A 817 -22.12 -5.29 26.09
C GLU A 817 -20.99 -6.26 26.46
N VAL A 818 -21.11 -7.54 26.09
CA VAL A 818 -20.06 -8.55 26.31
C VAL A 818 -18.77 -8.20 25.56
N LEU A 819 -18.85 -7.84 24.28
CA LEU A 819 -17.68 -7.51 23.46
C LEU A 819 -16.95 -6.27 23.99
N CYS A 820 -17.69 -5.18 24.24
CA CYS A 820 -17.11 -3.93 24.76
C CYS A 820 -16.54 -4.08 26.17
N ARG A 821 -17.09 -4.97 27.00
CA ARG A 821 -16.53 -5.29 28.32
C ARG A 821 -15.19 -6.01 28.21
N ILE A 822 -15.10 -7.07 27.41
CA ILE A 822 -13.87 -7.85 27.19
C ILE A 822 -12.74 -6.93 26.71
N GLY A 823 -13.01 -6.04 25.74
CA GLY A 823 -12.03 -5.05 25.25
C GLY A 823 -11.67 -3.93 26.24
N SER A 824 -12.17 -3.95 27.48
CA SER A 824 -11.94 -2.91 28.49
C SER A 824 -11.21 -3.37 29.76
N GLU A 825 -11.16 -4.68 30.03
CA GLU A 825 -10.66 -5.24 31.30
C GLU A 825 -9.18 -5.70 31.26
N GLU A 826 -8.56 -5.88 30.09
CA GLU A 826 -7.13 -6.26 29.98
C GLU A 826 -6.32 -5.42 28.97
N ALA A 827 -5.06 -5.16 29.32
CA ALA A 827 -4.08 -4.49 28.46
C ALA A 827 -3.43 -5.44 27.42
N SER A 828 -4.21 -6.37 26.84
CA SER A 828 -3.73 -7.47 26.00
C SER A 828 -4.26 -7.39 24.56
N THR A 829 -3.54 -6.68 23.68
CA THR A 829 -3.50 -6.86 22.20
C THR A 829 -4.79 -6.81 21.34
N THR A 830 -6.01 -6.77 21.89
CA THR A 830 -7.26 -6.68 21.12
C THR A 830 -8.21 -5.62 21.65
N SER A 831 -8.49 -4.62 20.83
CA SER A 831 -9.24 -3.41 21.17
C SER A 831 -10.46 -3.30 20.26
N VAL A 832 -11.60 -3.83 20.69
CA VAL A 832 -12.82 -4.01 19.86
C VAL A 832 -13.18 -2.78 19.03
N ARG A 833 -13.11 -2.90 17.70
CA ARG A 833 -13.50 -1.86 16.73
C ARG A 833 -14.90 -2.07 16.18
N MET A 834 -15.78 -1.11 16.39
CA MET A 834 -17.13 -1.10 15.80
C MET A 834 -17.12 -0.27 14.51
N GLU A 835 -17.40 -0.93 13.38
CA GLU A 835 -17.14 -0.39 12.05
C GLU A 835 -18.41 -0.05 11.26
N ILE A 836 -19.58 -0.49 11.73
CA ILE A 836 -20.87 -0.22 11.08
C ILE A 836 -21.92 0.11 12.13
N VAL A 837 -22.68 1.18 11.90
CA VAL A 837 -23.77 1.64 12.76
C VAL A 837 -25.04 1.93 11.96
N GLU A 838 -26.20 1.53 12.50
CA GLU A 838 -27.53 1.82 11.96
C GLU A 838 -28.42 2.44 13.04
N LEU A 839 -29.15 3.51 12.73
CA LEU A 839 -30.12 4.08 13.67
C LEU A 839 -31.44 3.30 13.61
N LYS A 840 -31.96 2.92 14.78
CA LYS A 840 -33.27 2.30 14.93
C LYS A 840 -34.40 3.20 14.40
N ASP A 841 -35.43 2.59 13.81
CA ASP A 841 -36.68 3.20 13.30
C ASP A 841 -36.54 4.28 12.21
N HIS A 842 -35.31 4.65 11.81
CA HIS A 842 -35.05 5.62 10.73
C HIS A 842 -35.02 4.94 9.34
N PRO A 843 -35.54 5.57 8.26
CA PRO A 843 -35.63 4.95 6.93
C PRO A 843 -34.28 4.48 6.38
N TYR A 844 -33.24 5.31 6.44
CA TYR A 844 -31.86 4.90 6.18
C TYR A 844 -30.90 5.85 6.91
N PHE A 845 -30.25 5.41 7.98
CA PHE A 845 -29.19 6.19 8.64
C PHE A 845 -28.07 5.21 8.95
N VAL A 846 -27.02 5.30 8.16
CA VAL A 846 -25.92 4.35 8.13
C VAL A 846 -24.62 5.09 8.35
N GLY A 847 -23.80 4.63 9.28
CA GLY A 847 -22.40 5.03 9.38
C GLY A 847 -21.49 3.83 9.14
N VAL A 848 -20.40 4.02 8.41
CA VAL A 848 -19.34 3.04 8.19
C VAL A 848 -17.97 3.65 8.45
N GLN A 849 -17.04 2.90 9.04
CA GLN A 849 -15.65 3.34 9.25
C GLN A 849 -14.77 3.13 8.00
N PHE A 850 -15.07 2.12 7.18
CA PHE A 850 -14.40 1.90 5.89
C PHE A 850 -14.86 2.91 4.82
N HIS A 851 -14.19 2.87 3.67
CA HIS A 851 -14.42 3.72 2.50
C HIS A 851 -15.11 2.91 1.36
N PRO A 852 -16.46 2.79 1.38
CA PRO A 852 -17.22 2.02 0.38
C PRO A 852 -17.09 2.55 -1.05
N GLU A 853 -16.53 3.75 -1.25
CA GLU A 853 -16.34 4.40 -2.54
C GLU A 853 -15.20 3.79 -3.38
N TYR A 854 -14.24 3.11 -2.75
CA TYR A 854 -13.10 2.51 -3.44
C TYR A 854 -13.49 1.23 -4.21
N LEU A 855 -14.31 0.37 -3.63
CA LEU A 855 -14.77 -0.90 -4.22
C LEU A 855 -16.05 -0.78 -5.07
N SER A 856 -16.44 0.45 -5.47
CA SER A 856 -17.65 0.68 -6.27
C SER A 856 -17.35 0.62 -7.78
N HIS A 857 -17.95 -0.33 -8.50
CA HIS A 857 -17.74 -0.53 -9.95
C HIS A 857 -18.99 -0.12 -10.77
N PRO A 858 -18.85 0.23 -12.07
CA PRO A 858 -19.99 0.64 -12.90
C PRO A 858 -21.05 -0.46 -13.15
N LEU A 859 -20.66 -1.74 -13.04
CA LEU A 859 -21.54 -2.90 -13.20
C LEU A 859 -22.05 -3.48 -11.86
N GLN A 860 -21.38 -3.10 -10.77
CA GLN A 860 -21.67 -3.53 -9.40
C GLN A 860 -21.46 -2.34 -8.45
N PRO A 861 -22.52 -1.58 -8.14
CA PRO A 861 -22.42 -0.40 -7.30
C PRO A 861 -22.19 -0.80 -5.85
N SER A 862 -21.45 0.04 -5.13
CA SER A 862 -21.19 -0.16 -3.71
C SER A 862 -22.49 -0.19 -2.88
N PRO A 863 -22.75 -1.24 -2.07
CA PRO A 863 -24.04 -1.43 -1.39
C PRO A 863 -24.49 -0.28 -0.45
N PRO A 864 -23.61 0.38 0.33
CA PRO A 864 -24.01 1.53 1.15
C PRO A 864 -24.48 2.74 0.33
N PHE A 865 -23.89 2.97 -0.85
CA PHE A 865 -24.33 4.03 -1.76
C PHE A 865 -25.63 3.64 -2.48
N PHE A 866 -25.76 2.39 -2.92
CA PHE A 866 -27.01 1.90 -3.51
C PHE A 866 -28.18 1.97 -2.53
N GLY A 867 -27.97 1.56 -1.27
CA GLY A 867 -28.96 1.69 -0.20
C GLY A 867 -29.40 3.13 0.05
N LEU A 868 -28.46 4.09 0.05
CA LEU A 868 -28.76 5.52 0.20
C LEU A 868 -29.62 6.05 -0.95
N ILE A 869 -29.24 5.79 -2.21
CA ILE A 869 -30.01 6.26 -3.37
C ILE A 869 -31.41 5.62 -3.37
N CYS A 870 -31.52 4.32 -3.06
CA CYS A 870 -32.80 3.64 -2.96
C CYS A 870 -33.68 4.19 -1.83
N ALA A 871 -33.10 4.64 -0.72
CA ALA A 871 -33.85 5.30 0.35
C ALA A 871 -34.33 6.69 -0.09
N ALA A 872 -33.45 7.49 -0.68
CA ALA A 872 -33.73 8.82 -1.22
C ALA A 872 -34.78 8.81 -2.36
N SER A 873 -34.90 7.69 -3.08
CA SER A 873 -35.88 7.49 -4.16
C SER A 873 -37.14 6.72 -3.76
N GLY A 874 -37.28 6.31 -2.49
CA GLY A 874 -38.41 5.52 -1.98
C GLY A 874 -38.45 4.05 -2.42
N GLN A 875 -37.37 3.54 -3.02
CA GLN A 875 -37.28 2.18 -3.56
C GLN A 875 -36.72 1.13 -2.57
N LEU A 876 -36.05 1.54 -1.48
CA LEU A 876 -35.28 0.64 -0.60
C LEU A 876 -36.09 -0.56 -0.08
N GLU A 877 -37.31 -0.34 0.40
CA GLU A 877 -38.17 -1.41 0.92
C GLU A 877 -38.52 -2.47 -0.13
N SER A 878 -38.62 -2.08 -1.41
CA SER A 878 -38.84 -3.02 -2.51
C SER A 878 -37.63 -3.95 -2.71
N PHE A 879 -36.41 -3.42 -2.60
CA PHE A 879 -35.17 -4.18 -2.67
C PHE A 879 -34.97 -5.09 -1.45
N LEU A 880 -35.20 -4.58 -0.24
CA LEU A 880 -35.05 -5.36 1.00
C LEU A 880 -36.05 -6.53 1.12
N ARG A 881 -37.18 -6.49 0.38
CA ARG A 881 -38.18 -7.58 0.30
C ARG A 881 -37.89 -8.63 -0.76
N GLY A 882 -36.77 -8.54 -1.48
CA GLY A 882 -36.32 -9.56 -2.43
C GLY A 882 -36.34 -9.15 -3.90
N SER A 883 -36.67 -7.90 -4.24
CA SER A 883 -36.33 -7.38 -5.57
C SER A 883 -34.82 -7.38 -5.71
N LYS A 884 -34.29 -8.08 -6.71
CA LYS A 884 -32.85 -8.05 -6.99
C LYS A 884 -32.46 -6.65 -7.46
N ILE A 885 -31.24 -6.22 -7.14
CA ILE A 885 -30.65 -5.01 -7.74
C ILE A 885 -30.77 -5.14 -9.26
N PRO A 886 -31.33 -4.16 -9.99
CA PRO A 886 -31.42 -4.22 -11.44
C PRO A 886 -29.98 -4.01 -11.95
N SER A 887 -29.28 -5.10 -12.22
CA SER A 887 -27.95 -5.04 -12.82
C SER A 887 -28.07 -5.30 -14.32
N PRO A 888 -27.29 -4.62 -15.18
CA PRO A 888 -27.07 -5.06 -16.56
C PRO A 888 -26.74 -6.56 -16.66
N VAL A 889 -26.05 -7.10 -15.64
CA VAL A 889 -25.73 -8.54 -15.51
C VAL A 889 -26.96 -9.40 -15.24
N SER A 890 -28.01 -8.89 -14.57
CA SER A 890 -29.25 -9.64 -14.33
C SER A 890 -30.08 -9.83 -15.60
N VAL A 891 -30.18 -8.79 -16.44
CA VAL A 891 -30.84 -8.87 -17.75
C VAL A 891 -30.12 -9.89 -18.65
N LEU A 892 -28.79 -9.94 -18.59
CA LEU A 892 -28.00 -10.94 -19.30
C LEU A 892 -28.17 -12.37 -18.75
N LYS A 893 -28.17 -12.56 -17.43
CA LYS A 893 -28.48 -13.86 -16.82
C LYS A 893 -29.90 -14.34 -17.12
N GLU A 894 -30.84 -13.43 -17.30
CA GLU A 894 -32.20 -13.75 -17.77
C GLU A 894 -32.22 -14.12 -19.25
N ALA A 895 -31.43 -13.44 -20.10
CA ALA A 895 -31.23 -13.83 -21.50
C ALA A 895 -30.57 -15.22 -21.64
N GLU A 896 -29.60 -15.56 -20.77
CA GLU A 896 -28.96 -16.88 -20.69
C GLU A 896 -29.93 -18.02 -20.33
N ASN A 897 -31.05 -17.73 -19.66
CA ASN A 897 -32.08 -18.73 -19.36
C ASN A 897 -32.95 -19.08 -20.57
N TYR A 898 -32.92 -18.28 -21.65
CA TYR A 898 -33.47 -18.65 -22.94
C TYR A 898 -32.38 -19.40 -23.72
N GLY A 899 -32.58 -20.70 -23.94
CA GLY A 899 -31.54 -21.65 -24.40
C GLY A 899 -30.77 -21.23 -25.66
N PRO A 900 -29.65 -21.90 -25.97
CA PRO A 900 -28.52 -21.37 -26.74
C PRO A 900 -28.89 -20.57 -27.99
N ASN A 901 -29.78 -21.11 -28.83
CA ASN A 901 -30.21 -20.46 -30.08
C ASN A 901 -30.92 -19.11 -29.87
N VAL A 902 -31.56 -18.84 -28.73
CA VAL A 902 -32.26 -17.57 -28.45
C VAL A 902 -31.28 -16.54 -27.91
N ALA A 903 -30.42 -16.91 -26.96
CA ALA A 903 -29.35 -16.03 -26.48
C ALA A 903 -28.43 -15.61 -27.64
N GLU A 904 -28.02 -16.55 -28.49
CA GLU A 904 -27.17 -16.29 -29.66
C GLU A 904 -27.87 -15.40 -30.69
N ASN A 905 -29.16 -15.60 -30.98
CA ASN A 905 -29.92 -14.72 -31.88
C ASN A 905 -30.16 -13.32 -31.30
N VAL A 906 -30.37 -13.18 -29.98
CA VAL A 906 -30.49 -11.85 -29.32
C VAL A 906 -29.15 -11.13 -29.28
N LEU A 907 -28.05 -11.84 -29.03
CA LEU A 907 -26.68 -11.31 -29.10
C LEU A 907 -26.30 -10.92 -30.54
N GLN A 908 -26.59 -11.75 -31.55
CA GLN A 908 -26.38 -11.42 -32.97
C GLN A 908 -27.29 -10.26 -33.43
N ALA A 909 -28.55 -10.22 -33.00
CA ALA A 909 -29.44 -9.09 -33.30
C ALA A 909 -28.92 -7.78 -32.68
N THR A 910 -28.38 -7.83 -31.46
CA THR A 910 -27.82 -6.65 -30.79
C THR A 910 -26.45 -6.27 -31.34
N HIS A 911 -25.58 -7.21 -31.74
CA HIS A 911 -24.37 -6.91 -32.51
C HIS A 911 -24.71 -6.32 -33.88
N SER A 912 -25.73 -6.86 -34.57
CA SER A 912 -26.24 -6.28 -35.81
C SER A 912 -26.82 -4.88 -35.57
N PHE A 913 -27.40 -4.61 -34.39
CA PHE A 913 -27.90 -3.29 -34.01
C PHE A 913 -26.77 -2.31 -33.71
N VAL A 914 -25.78 -2.67 -32.89
CA VAL A 914 -24.57 -1.87 -32.62
C VAL A 914 -23.83 -1.53 -33.91
N ASN A 915 -23.70 -2.49 -34.84
CA ASN A 915 -23.08 -2.26 -36.14
C ASN A 915 -24.00 -1.52 -37.15
N LYS A 916 -25.33 -1.59 -37.02
CA LYS A 916 -26.27 -0.85 -37.90
C LYS A 916 -26.61 0.55 -37.43
N VAL A 917 -26.54 0.87 -36.14
CA VAL A 917 -26.84 2.22 -35.62
C VAL A 917 -25.86 3.26 -36.19
N GLY A 918 -24.60 2.87 -36.47
CA GLY A 918 -23.66 3.70 -37.23
C GLY A 918 -23.96 3.79 -38.73
N VAL A 919 -24.46 2.72 -39.35
CA VAL A 919 -24.72 2.70 -40.81
C VAL A 919 -26.05 3.38 -41.17
N LEU A 920 -27.08 3.29 -40.32
CA LEU A 920 -28.39 3.87 -40.57
C LEU A 920 -28.40 5.39 -40.35
N THR A 921 -27.68 5.92 -39.35
CA THR A 921 -27.61 7.37 -39.11
C THR A 921 -26.94 8.12 -40.28
N ASP A 922 -25.88 7.56 -40.86
CA ASP A 922 -25.25 8.15 -42.05
C ASP A 922 -26.06 7.95 -43.33
N LYS A 923 -26.81 6.85 -43.46
CA LYS A 923 -27.63 6.62 -44.65
C LYS A 923 -28.91 7.48 -44.66
N TYR A 924 -29.61 7.59 -43.54
CA TYR A 924 -30.83 8.39 -43.44
C TYR A 924 -30.57 9.90 -43.55
N ARG A 925 -29.43 10.40 -43.02
CA ARG A 925 -29.01 11.81 -43.21
C ARG A 925 -28.76 12.16 -44.67
N ASN A 926 -28.16 11.25 -45.43
CA ASN A 926 -27.90 11.45 -46.86
C ASN A 926 -29.17 11.31 -47.72
N GLU A 927 -30.18 10.55 -47.27
CA GLU A 927 -31.42 10.32 -48.02
C GLU A 927 -32.57 11.30 -47.68
N THR A 928 -32.60 11.91 -46.49
CA THR A 928 -33.76 12.72 -46.02
C THR A 928 -33.49 14.21 -45.77
N GLY A 929 -32.24 14.65 -45.57
CA GLY A 929 -31.90 16.07 -45.38
C GLY A 929 -32.49 16.75 -44.13
N SER A 930 -33.08 16.00 -43.20
CA SER A 930 -33.62 16.51 -41.94
C SER A 930 -32.57 16.49 -40.81
N ASN A 931 -32.62 17.49 -39.94
CA ASN A 931 -31.74 17.64 -38.78
C ASN A 931 -32.44 17.38 -37.43
N ASP A 932 -33.71 17.01 -37.42
CA ASP A 932 -34.49 16.91 -36.18
C ASP A 932 -34.27 15.56 -35.47
N SER A 933 -33.89 15.60 -34.20
CA SER A 933 -33.35 14.45 -33.47
C SER A 933 -34.38 13.59 -32.73
N LYS A 934 -35.68 13.83 -32.96
CA LYS A 934 -36.78 13.20 -32.19
C LYS A 934 -37.43 11.97 -32.84
N ASP A 935 -37.22 11.75 -34.13
CA ASP A 935 -37.82 10.62 -34.89
C ASP A 935 -36.79 9.53 -35.27
N CYS A 936 -35.62 9.49 -34.58
CA CYS A 936 -34.49 8.61 -34.92
C CYS A 936 -34.16 7.60 -33.81
#